data_AF-A0A8H6IIV2-F1
#
_entry.id   AF-A0A8H6IIV2-F1
#
_cell.length_a   1.000
_cell.length_b   1.000
_cell.length_c   1.000
_cell.angle_alpha   90.00
_cell.angle_beta   90.00
_cell.angle_gamma   90.00
#
_symmetry.space_group_name_H-M   'P 1'
#
loop_
_entity.id
_entity.type
_entity.pdbx_description
1 polymer ?
#
loop_
_entity_poly.entity_id
_entity_poly.type
_entity_poly.pdbx_seq_one_letter_code
_entity_poly.pdbx_strand_id
1 'polypeptide(L)'
;MASTILQNLLAPPSLELSVQKATSALNCQYTSLDQLDELEDVVLQAQARYNDLQSKVNISQTHLDKCLAETQTTATTHLGQVHELSHSRAALSDELSQLSKELVSVLSDGNEEPTLLEDMETHHRNLKELEHVKVYVEVVEYALRASERAVKDVQSSTAITPESLQQYGTLLHFVNKANAATSSVEDGTGQQKLHLTSFLENIRDKTWRDIKAHLYDSLATAVEQLGWPSAIDYASCAPSYRQAFETEFLKLVSLQLLGRKLHKRADFKLDEKEGIYAVEALVQPVSLRFKYHYDGKRDTNRLDKPEWYFTYVLNIAHEHHHFLDTVVQRLLSKSEYKQMSAWDEFCLLLLPLLSRKVKKAAPNLLNHPSLFAHTIYQALIFDAAFVEEGFKLDNTSAGAMPESGRWGGISEVILGNPLWFNAWLQAEKKFVDDQYLEIVSSPDAWGIADEGAEEIIARDVKATNSARRIRALVDQITDRFSPLPSPHERTQFLISVQLPVLELYRARIISALDAFESVSFAFVRSVPGALSITLPGHDTTVSVDTRSLTSGVEGVQRLCKALLSATYIHASLEAWTEEVFFLELWQDILRDPLLKKQAEGCALLPNAHFSSDVAHKTVFDEMMSRYQKVVSRAEDMTVQQVCGEIEAGLRNHFNVSTGSTANASEDGIALSQTLLGPIALLSSHLAFLRLTLPLITLTSLYRRIAGRLSEHILQRQILYRGNFSKHEGTTLQAECELWVETCHTALAGVLGGGRKRVESPWTKLLQAGRLVGADESAWDTITQATFGMESEEDWEKVMMETTGLAEMGREDVSRLLRRRDDC
;
A
#
# COMPACT_ATOMS: atom_id res chain seq x y z
N MET A 1 41.04 37.84 27.92
CA MET A 1 41.24 36.67 27.02
C MET A 1 41.97 37.00 25.72
N ALA A 2 41.81 38.20 25.13
CA ALA A 2 42.50 38.55 23.87
C ALA A 2 44.04 38.71 24.00
N SER A 3 44.56 39.18 25.14
CA SER A 3 46.01 39.46 25.32
C SER A 3 46.90 38.21 25.35
N THR A 4 46.42 37.11 25.94
CA THR A 4 47.19 35.85 26.03
C THR A 4 47.21 35.13 24.68
N ILE A 5 46.15 35.26 23.89
CA ILE A 5 46.07 34.73 22.53
C ILE A 5 47.04 35.48 21.62
N LEU A 6 47.10 36.81 21.71
CA LEU A 6 48.05 37.64 20.97
C LEU A 6 49.51 37.31 21.32
N GLN A 7 49.82 37.11 22.61
CA GLN A 7 51.17 36.69 23.03
C GLN A 7 51.56 35.32 22.48
N ASN A 8 50.62 34.36 22.43
CA ASN A 8 50.87 33.05 21.84
C ASN A 8 51.05 33.12 20.31
N LEU A 9 50.32 33.99 19.62
CA LEU A 9 50.45 34.18 18.17
C LEU A 9 51.74 34.91 17.77
N LEU A 10 52.31 35.72 18.66
CA LEU A 10 53.58 36.43 18.45
C LEU A 10 54.81 35.63 18.90
N ALA A 11 54.64 34.47 19.53
CA ALA A 11 55.76 33.63 19.94
C ALA A 11 56.49 33.06 18.72
N PRO A 12 57.85 33.09 18.69
CA PRO A 12 58.60 32.55 17.57
C PRO A 12 58.35 31.03 17.42
N PRO A 13 58.33 30.49 16.18
CA PRO A 13 58.09 29.08 15.95
C PRO A 13 59.19 28.23 16.62
N SER A 14 58.78 27.29 17.48
CA SER A 14 59.71 26.39 18.16
C SER A 14 60.27 25.34 17.20
N LEU A 15 61.58 25.39 17.00
CA LEU A 15 62.29 24.50 16.07
C LEU A 15 62.17 23.02 16.47
N GLU A 16 62.19 22.70 17.76
CA GLU A 16 62.08 21.33 18.27
C GLU A 16 60.74 20.65 17.94
N LEU A 17 59.62 21.38 18.08
CA LEU A 17 58.29 20.85 17.71
C LEU A 17 58.14 20.65 16.20
N SER A 18 58.72 21.55 15.40
CA SER A 18 58.72 21.40 13.94
C SER A 18 59.53 20.17 13.51
N VAL A 19 60.68 19.93 14.14
CA VAL A 19 61.49 18.72 13.91
C VAL A 19 60.74 17.47 14.34
N GLN A 20 60.09 17.45 15.51
CA GLN A 20 59.27 16.31 15.95
C GLN A 20 58.08 16.02 15.03
N LYS A 21 57.42 17.06 14.51
CA LYS A 21 56.32 16.90 13.54
C LYS A 21 56.82 16.39 12.19
N ALA A 22 57.97 16.87 11.73
CA ALA A 22 58.59 16.39 10.50
C ALA A 22 59.02 14.92 10.63
N THR A 23 59.68 14.54 11.73
CA THR A 23 60.10 13.15 11.95
C THR A 23 58.92 12.20 12.12
N SER A 24 57.86 12.61 12.83
CA SER A 24 56.64 11.80 12.93
C SER A 24 55.92 11.64 11.59
N ALA A 25 55.83 12.70 10.78
CA ALA A 25 55.25 12.63 9.44
C ALA A 25 56.06 11.70 8.52
N LEU A 26 57.39 11.86 8.49
CA LEU A 26 58.28 11.01 7.69
C LEU A 26 58.23 9.55 8.14
N ASN A 27 58.22 9.27 9.45
CA ASN A 27 58.10 7.92 9.99
C ASN A 27 56.72 7.27 9.72
N CYS A 28 55.67 8.07 9.54
CA CYS A 28 54.35 7.55 9.14
C CYS A 28 54.28 7.27 7.64
N GLN A 29 54.97 8.05 6.81
CA GLN A 29 54.91 7.92 5.34
C GLN A 29 55.87 6.88 4.77
N TYR A 30 57.05 6.70 5.38
CA TYR A 30 58.08 5.80 4.88
C TYR A 30 58.38 4.72 5.92
N THR A 31 57.85 3.51 5.69
CA THR A 31 57.99 2.38 6.63
C THR A 31 59.06 1.36 6.21
N SER A 32 59.60 1.46 4.98
CA SER A 32 60.64 0.55 4.46
C SER A 32 61.68 1.28 3.60
N LEU A 33 62.91 0.75 3.54
CA LEU A 33 64.06 1.39 2.88
C LEU A 33 63.87 1.62 1.36
N ASP A 34 63.07 0.79 0.69
CA ASP A 34 62.83 0.84 -0.76
C ASP A 34 61.85 1.97 -1.18
N GLN A 35 61.22 2.67 -0.22
CA GLN A 35 60.28 3.76 -0.46
C GLN A 35 60.93 5.16 -0.42
N LEU A 36 62.26 5.23 -0.29
CA LEU A 36 63.01 6.50 -0.17
C LEU A 36 63.21 7.25 -1.50
N ASP A 37 62.90 6.64 -2.64
CA ASP A 37 63.07 7.28 -3.96
C ASP A 37 62.14 8.50 -4.13
N GLU A 38 61.01 8.56 -3.40
CA GLU A 38 60.07 9.70 -3.42
C GLU A 38 60.44 10.84 -2.44
N LEU A 39 61.52 10.68 -1.67
CA LEU A 39 61.91 11.65 -0.64
C LEU A 39 62.39 12.98 -1.25
N GLU A 40 63.06 12.93 -2.40
CA GLU A 40 63.57 14.13 -3.09
C GLU A 40 62.42 15.04 -3.54
N ASP A 41 61.35 14.45 -4.08
CA ASP A 41 60.13 15.18 -4.47
C ASP A 41 59.42 15.79 -3.26
N VAL A 42 59.34 15.07 -2.13
CA VAL A 42 58.74 15.60 -0.90
C VAL A 42 59.57 16.75 -0.32
N VAL A 43 60.90 16.70 -0.41
CA VAL A 43 61.77 17.81 0.00
C VAL A 43 61.57 19.03 -0.91
N LEU A 44 61.46 18.83 -2.23
CA LEU A 44 61.19 19.92 -3.18
C LEU A 44 59.81 20.55 -2.94
N GLN A 45 58.78 19.74 -2.68
CA GLN A 45 57.44 20.23 -2.33
C GLN A 45 57.44 20.97 -0.98
N ALA A 46 58.18 20.48 0.01
CA ALA A 46 58.32 21.14 1.31
C ALA A 46 59.06 22.49 1.18
N GLN A 47 60.10 22.57 0.33
CA GLN A 47 60.80 23.82 0.02
C GLN A 47 59.88 24.81 -0.71
N ALA A 48 59.12 24.35 -1.71
CA ALA A 48 58.15 25.19 -2.40
C ALA A 48 57.10 25.76 -1.44
N ARG A 49 56.59 24.91 -0.53
CA ARG A 49 55.62 25.31 0.49
C ARG A 49 56.22 26.27 1.51
N TYR A 50 57.48 26.07 1.92
CA TYR A 50 58.19 27.00 2.81
C TYR A 50 58.35 28.38 2.15
N ASN A 51 58.75 28.42 0.89
CA ASN A 51 58.91 29.67 0.15
C ASN A 51 57.58 30.43 -0.03
N ASP A 52 56.48 29.71 -0.32
CA ASP A 52 55.14 30.30 -0.38
C ASP A 52 54.68 30.85 0.99
N LEU A 53 54.88 30.08 2.07
CA LEU A 53 54.58 30.53 3.43
C LEU A 53 55.42 31.75 3.82
N GLN A 54 56.71 31.77 3.49
CA GLN A 54 57.58 32.91 3.77
C GLN A 54 57.15 34.16 3.00
N SER A 55 56.74 34.00 1.74
CA SER A 55 56.16 35.09 0.94
C SER A 55 54.89 35.65 1.59
N LYS A 56 53.97 34.77 2.02
CA LYS A 56 52.74 35.16 2.70
C LYS A 56 52.99 35.85 4.04
N VAL A 57 53.98 35.40 4.81
CA VAL A 57 54.39 36.05 6.06
C VAL A 57 54.95 37.43 5.79
N ASN A 58 55.81 37.61 4.77
CA ASN A 58 56.33 38.93 4.40
C ASN A 58 55.20 39.87 3.94
N ILE A 59 54.25 39.39 3.13
CA ILE A 59 53.08 40.17 2.72
C ILE A 59 52.23 40.54 3.94
N SER A 60 52.03 39.60 4.87
CA SER A 60 51.29 39.87 6.10
C SER A 60 52.01 40.87 7.00
N GLN A 61 53.34 40.82 7.11
CA GLN A 61 54.14 41.76 7.89
C GLN A 61 54.08 43.15 7.29
N THR A 62 54.25 43.28 5.97
CA THR A 62 54.13 44.59 5.29
C THR A 62 52.71 45.17 5.40
N HIS A 63 51.67 44.33 5.35
CA HIS A 63 50.29 44.78 5.59
C HIS A 63 50.06 45.18 7.05
N LEU A 64 50.64 44.46 8.02
CA LEU A 64 50.58 44.78 9.43
C LEU A 64 51.30 46.10 9.72
N ASP A 65 52.50 46.31 9.18
CA ASP A 65 53.27 47.55 9.33
C ASP A 65 52.53 48.73 8.70
N LYS A 66 51.91 48.54 7.53
CA LYS A 66 51.06 49.55 6.91
C LYS A 66 49.85 49.87 7.78
N CYS A 67 49.17 48.86 8.31
CA CYS A 67 48.02 49.05 9.18
C CYS A 67 48.41 49.68 10.52
N LEU A 68 49.59 49.35 11.07
CA LEU A 68 50.16 49.98 12.27
C LEU A 68 50.54 51.44 12.02
N ALA A 69 51.12 51.76 10.87
CA ALA A 69 51.41 53.14 10.49
C ALA A 69 50.12 53.95 10.26
N GLU A 70 49.11 53.38 9.58
CA GLU A 70 47.79 53.99 9.41
C GLU A 70 47.06 54.16 10.75
N THR A 71 47.13 53.18 11.65
CA THR A 71 46.54 53.29 12.99
C THR A 71 47.30 54.26 13.89
N GLN A 72 48.62 54.35 13.79
CA GLN A 72 49.39 55.37 14.53
C GLN A 72 49.13 56.77 13.99
N THR A 73 49.06 56.96 12.67
CA THR A 73 48.74 58.26 12.07
C THR A 73 47.31 58.69 12.37
N THR A 74 46.34 57.77 12.32
CA THR A 74 44.97 58.05 12.77
C THR A 74 44.89 58.27 14.29
N ALA A 75 45.62 57.50 15.11
CA ALA A 75 45.63 57.70 16.55
C ALA A 75 46.29 59.03 16.96
N THR A 76 47.36 59.45 16.29
CA THR A 76 48.03 60.74 16.53
C THR A 76 47.21 61.91 16.02
N THR A 77 46.53 61.78 14.88
CA THR A 77 45.56 62.79 14.43
C THR A 77 44.36 62.85 15.37
N HIS A 78 43.84 61.72 15.85
CA HIS A 78 42.80 61.70 16.86
C HIS A 78 43.28 62.24 18.21
N LEU A 79 44.52 62.00 18.63
CA LEU A 79 45.10 62.63 19.82
C LEU A 79 45.27 64.14 19.64
N GLY A 80 45.67 64.59 18.45
CA GLY A 80 45.72 66.01 18.09
C GLY A 80 44.33 66.64 18.16
N GLN A 81 43.33 66.00 17.54
CA GLN A 81 41.93 66.40 17.62
C GLN A 81 41.41 66.35 19.06
N VAL A 82 41.79 65.37 19.87
CA VAL A 82 41.39 65.28 21.28
C VAL A 82 42.07 66.36 22.12
N HIS A 83 43.31 66.72 21.84
CA HIS A 83 43.98 67.83 22.51
C HIS A 83 43.39 69.18 22.10
N GLU A 84 43.10 69.38 20.81
CA GLU A 84 42.38 70.56 20.31
C GLU A 84 40.98 70.62 20.92
N LEU A 85 40.21 69.54 20.88
CA LEU A 85 38.89 69.45 21.50
C LEU A 85 38.95 69.57 23.02
N SER A 86 40.01 69.09 23.68
CA SER A 86 40.22 69.26 25.13
C SER A 86 40.53 70.71 25.45
N HIS A 87 41.31 71.40 24.62
CA HIS A 87 41.61 72.81 24.80
C HIS A 87 40.38 73.67 24.51
N SER A 88 39.65 73.36 23.44
CA SER A 88 38.33 73.93 23.14
C SER A 88 37.34 73.63 24.25
N ARG A 89 37.34 72.43 24.83
CA ARG A 89 36.48 72.06 25.96
C ARG A 89 36.88 72.79 27.23
N ALA A 90 38.17 72.99 27.50
CA ALA A 90 38.62 73.78 28.65
C ALA A 90 38.20 75.25 28.48
N ALA A 91 38.39 75.82 27.29
CA ALA A 91 37.94 77.18 26.97
C ALA A 91 36.41 77.33 27.02
N LEU A 92 35.67 76.39 26.42
CA LEU A 92 34.21 76.32 26.50
C LEU A 92 33.72 76.02 27.91
N SER A 93 34.47 75.27 28.72
CA SER A 93 34.13 75.01 30.13
C SER A 93 34.38 76.23 30.99
N ASP A 94 35.40 77.04 30.69
CA ASP A 94 35.61 78.32 31.37
C ASP A 94 34.51 79.31 30.96
N GLU A 95 34.19 79.41 29.66
CA GLU A 95 33.06 80.19 29.14
C GLU A 95 31.71 79.72 29.70
N LEU A 96 31.45 78.40 29.74
CA LEU A 96 30.27 77.80 30.37
C LEU A 96 30.30 77.93 31.89
N SER A 97 31.46 77.97 32.56
CA SER A 97 31.53 78.24 34.01
C SER A 97 31.20 79.70 34.30
N GLN A 98 31.53 80.60 33.38
CA GLN A 98 31.25 82.03 33.47
C GLN A 98 29.77 82.31 33.12
N LEU A 99 29.26 81.73 32.04
CA LEU A 99 27.84 81.76 31.65
C LEU A 99 26.94 81.01 32.64
N SER A 100 27.39 79.88 33.21
CA SER A 100 26.65 79.18 34.27
C SER A 100 26.74 79.92 35.60
N LYS A 101 27.82 80.63 35.94
CA LYS A 101 27.82 81.54 37.11
C LYS A 101 26.89 82.73 36.91
N GLU A 102 26.78 83.26 35.68
CA GLU A 102 25.79 84.29 35.33
C GLU A 102 24.34 83.76 35.34
N LEU A 103 24.10 82.51 34.88
CA LEU A 103 22.78 81.87 34.91
C LEU A 103 22.36 81.36 36.31
N VAL A 104 23.30 80.82 37.11
CA VAL A 104 23.05 80.26 38.45
C VAL A 104 22.85 81.36 39.49
N SER A 105 23.33 82.58 39.25
CA SER A 105 23.02 83.74 40.11
C SER A 105 21.55 84.17 40.05
N VAL A 106 20.77 83.74 39.06
CA VAL A 106 19.38 84.18 38.86
C VAL A 106 18.34 83.18 39.41
N LEU A 107 18.72 81.93 39.71
CA LEU A 107 17.75 80.86 40.02
C LEU A 107 18.18 79.98 41.21
N SER A 108 18.42 80.61 42.36
CA SER A 108 18.23 79.93 43.64
C SER A 108 16.73 79.85 43.92
N ASP A 109 16.07 78.80 43.44
CA ASP A 109 14.99 78.13 44.18
C ASP A 109 14.64 76.80 43.50
N GLY A 110 14.63 75.74 44.32
CA GLY A 110 14.60 74.36 43.86
C GLY A 110 13.26 73.95 43.21
N ASN A 111 13.36 73.45 41.99
CA ASN A 111 12.70 72.23 41.51
C ASN A 111 13.41 71.78 40.23
N GLU A 112 13.61 70.47 40.09
CA GLU A 112 14.31 69.84 38.96
C GLU A 112 13.50 69.99 37.66
N GLU A 113 13.74 71.06 36.89
CA GLU A 113 13.38 71.14 35.47
C GLU A 113 14.58 70.70 34.61
N PRO A 114 14.37 69.94 33.51
CA PRO A 114 15.44 69.55 32.59
C PRO A 114 16.13 70.80 32.03
N THR A 115 17.42 70.67 31.72
CA THR A 115 18.16 71.81 31.18
C THR A 115 17.61 72.20 29.81
N LEU A 116 17.66 73.49 29.46
CA LEU A 116 17.21 74.01 28.15
C LEU A 116 17.85 73.25 26.96
N LEU A 117 19.05 72.69 27.15
CA LEU A 117 19.76 71.86 26.17
C LEU A 117 19.14 70.46 26.02
N GLU A 118 18.78 69.79 27.12
CA GLU A 118 18.10 68.50 27.11
C GLU A 118 16.69 68.62 26.49
N ASP A 119 15.99 69.73 26.76
CA ASP A 119 14.72 70.05 26.10
C ASP A 119 14.90 70.26 24.59
N MET A 120 15.94 70.99 24.17
CA MET A 120 16.25 71.18 22.74
C MET A 120 16.65 69.88 22.05
N GLU A 121 17.40 69.00 22.70
CA GLU A 121 17.77 67.69 22.16
C GLU A 121 16.53 66.79 22.04
N THR A 122 15.66 66.79 23.04
CA THR A 122 14.39 66.07 23.04
C THR A 122 13.46 66.59 21.93
N HIS A 123 13.33 67.91 21.77
CA HIS A 123 12.57 68.51 20.68
C HIS A 123 13.16 68.20 19.31
N HIS A 124 14.49 68.18 19.15
CA HIS A 124 15.14 67.83 17.88
C HIS A 124 14.93 66.35 17.51
N ARG A 125 14.95 65.44 18.50
CA ARG A 125 14.64 64.02 18.31
C ARG A 125 13.19 63.82 17.91
N ASN A 126 12.26 64.49 18.62
CA ASN A 126 10.84 64.48 18.28
C ASN A 126 10.58 65.06 16.88
N LEU A 127 11.31 66.10 16.47
CA LEU A 127 11.19 66.68 15.12
C LEU A 127 11.64 65.70 14.03
N LYS A 128 12.75 64.98 14.25
CA LYS A 128 13.20 63.92 13.32
C LYS A 128 12.23 62.75 13.27
N GLU A 129 11.68 62.32 14.39
CA GLU A 129 10.65 61.28 14.43
C GLU A 129 9.40 61.72 13.68
N LEU A 130 8.93 62.95 13.89
CA LEU A 130 7.81 63.55 13.15
C LEU A 130 8.11 63.65 11.65
N GLU A 131 9.34 63.95 11.25
CA GLU A 131 9.75 64.00 9.85
C GLU A 131 9.74 62.60 9.20
N HIS A 132 10.23 61.58 9.91
CA HIS A 132 10.15 60.18 9.44
C HIS A 132 8.70 59.69 9.33
N VAL A 133 7.86 60.01 10.32
CA VAL A 133 6.43 59.69 10.30
C VAL A 133 5.72 60.40 9.14
N LYS A 134 6.06 61.66 8.88
CA LYS A 134 5.52 62.41 7.73
C LYS A 134 5.87 61.73 6.41
N VAL A 135 7.14 61.37 6.19
CA VAL A 135 7.57 60.65 4.98
C VAL A 135 6.88 59.30 4.84
N TYR A 136 6.71 58.56 5.95
CA TYR A 136 5.98 57.30 5.97
C TYR A 136 4.51 57.49 5.52
N VAL A 137 3.82 58.49 6.06
CA VAL A 137 2.43 58.80 5.70
C VAL A 137 2.32 59.25 4.25
N GLU A 138 3.26 60.05 3.74
CA GLU A 138 3.29 60.48 2.33
C GLU A 138 3.45 59.31 1.37
N VAL A 139 4.30 58.33 1.71
CA VAL A 139 4.47 57.08 0.91
C VAL A 139 3.18 56.28 0.88
N VAL A 140 2.50 56.13 2.03
CA VAL A 140 1.22 55.43 2.13
C VAL A 140 0.11 56.17 1.37
N GLU A 141 0.03 57.49 1.52
CA GLU A 141 -0.95 58.32 0.82
C GLU A 141 -0.77 58.23 -0.70
N TYR A 142 0.48 58.29 -1.18
CA TYR A 142 0.78 58.14 -2.60
C TYR A 142 0.32 56.78 -3.14
N ALA A 143 0.64 55.69 -2.43
CA ALA A 143 0.23 54.35 -2.82
C ALA A 143 -1.30 54.18 -2.83
N LEU A 144 -2.01 54.71 -1.83
CA LEU A 144 -3.47 54.68 -1.76
C LEU A 144 -4.11 55.49 -2.89
N ARG A 145 -3.64 56.72 -3.13
CA ARG A 145 -4.13 57.55 -4.24
C ARG A 145 -3.89 56.89 -5.59
N ALA A 146 -2.73 56.25 -5.79
CA ALA A 146 -2.45 55.48 -7.00
C ALA A 146 -3.39 54.28 -7.14
N SER A 147 -3.67 53.55 -6.06
CA SER A 147 -4.66 52.44 -6.08
C SER A 147 -6.07 52.90 -6.44
N GLU A 148 -6.55 54.00 -5.86
CA GLU A 148 -7.89 54.53 -6.14
C GLU A 148 -8.03 55.01 -7.58
N ARG A 149 -6.99 55.66 -8.11
CA ARG A 149 -6.96 56.09 -9.52
C ARG A 149 -6.93 54.91 -10.47
N ALA A 150 -6.13 53.88 -10.17
CA ALA A 150 -6.07 52.67 -10.99
C ALA A 150 -7.44 51.97 -11.09
N VAL A 151 -8.19 51.90 -9.98
CA VAL A 151 -9.54 51.33 -10.00
C VAL A 151 -10.51 52.22 -10.80
N LYS A 152 -10.47 53.54 -10.61
CA LYS A 152 -11.35 54.51 -11.32
C LYS A 152 -11.09 54.54 -12.83
N ASP A 153 -9.84 54.43 -13.26
CA ASP A 153 -9.45 54.44 -14.68
C ASP A 153 -10.01 53.20 -15.40
N VAL A 154 -10.01 52.04 -14.73
CA VAL A 154 -10.64 50.82 -15.28
C VAL A 154 -12.17 50.91 -15.27
N GLN A 155 -12.78 51.47 -14.22
CA GLN A 155 -14.24 51.65 -14.13
C GLN A 155 -14.82 52.56 -15.21
N SER A 156 -14.08 53.61 -15.59
CA SER A 156 -14.54 54.60 -16.57
C SER A 156 -14.27 54.23 -18.02
N SER A 157 -13.45 53.19 -18.27
CA SER A 157 -13.00 52.81 -19.60
C SER A 157 -13.93 51.80 -20.27
N THR A 158 -14.30 52.06 -21.52
CA THR A 158 -15.12 51.15 -22.33
C THR A 158 -14.34 49.96 -22.91
N ALA A 159 -13.01 50.01 -22.91
CA ALA A 159 -12.11 48.93 -23.32
C ALA A 159 -10.83 48.98 -22.48
N ILE A 160 -10.24 47.81 -22.21
CA ILE A 160 -8.98 47.74 -21.44
C ILE A 160 -7.82 47.87 -22.41
N THR A 161 -7.15 49.01 -22.32
CA THR A 161 -5.97 49.37 -23.11
C THR A 161 -4.78 49.57 -22.17
N PRO A 162 -3.52 49.57 -22.67
CA PRO A 162 -2.36 49.86 -21.83
C PRO A 162 -2.46 51.21 -21.08
N GLU A 163 -3.20 52.18 -21.60
CA GLU A 163 -3.47 53.47 -20.94
C GLU A 163 -4.36 53.30 -19.70
N SER A 164 -5.40 52.46 -19.78
CA SER A 164 -6.30 52.18 -18.63
C SER A 164 -5.58 51.51 -17.45
N LEU A 165 -4.47 50.81 -17.70
CA LEU A 165 -3.66 50.13 -16.68
C LEU A 165 -2.40 50.92 -16.29
N GLN A 166 -2.22 52.14 -16.79
CA GLN A 166 -1.02 52.94 -16.54
C GLN A 166 -0.83 53.23 -15.05
N GLN A 167 -1.89 53.61 -14.33
CA GLN A 167 -1.81 53.90 -12.89
C GLN A 167 -1.53 52.66 -12.04
N TYR A 168 -2.00 51.49 -12.48
CA TYR A 168 -1.60 50.23 -11.84
C TYR A 168 -0.12 49.93 -12.10
N GLY A 169 0.38 50.19 -13.32
CA GLY A 169 1.79 50.07 -13.65
C GLY A 169 2.70 51.01 -12.85
N THR A 170 2.27 52.25 -12.58
CA THR A 170 3.01 53.20 -11.73
C THR A 170 3.03 52.74 -10.28
N LEU A 171 1.92 52.21 -9.75
CA LEU A 171 1.86 51.61 -8.42
C LEU A 171 2.81 50.39 -8.32
N LEU A 172 2.78 49.50 -9.32
CA LEU A 172 3.64 48.31 -9.36
C LEU A 172 5.13 48.68 -9.35
N HIS A 173 5.53 49.64 -10.19
CA HIS A 173 6.90 50.16 -10.22
C HIS A 173 7.27 50.85 -8.90
N PHE A 174 6.36 51.62 -8.30
CA PHE A 174 6.59 52.28 -7.02
C PHE A 174 6.83 51.27 -5.89
N VAL A 175 6.00 50.23 -5.80
CA VAL A 175 6.13 49.16 -4.79
C VAL A 175 7.44 48.40 -4.98
N ASN A 176 7.82 48.07 -6.22
CA ASN A 176 9.09 47.40 -6.49
C ASN A 176 10.29 48.29 -6.17
N LYS A 177 10.23 49.58 -6.48
CA LYS A 177 11.26 50.56 -6.11
C LYS A 177 11.38 50.70 -4.60
N ALA A 178 10.26 50.75 -3.88
CA ALA A 178 10.23 50.78 -2.43
C ALA A 178 10.88 49.53 -1.85
N ASN A 179 10.48 48.35 -2.33
CA ASN A 179 11.06 47.06 -1.92
C ASN A 179 12.58 46.99 -2.15
N ALA A 180 13.06 47.41 -3.32
CA ALA A 180 14.50 47.45 -3.65
C ALA A 180 15.30 48.46 -2.81
N ALA A 181 14.68 49.57 -2.40
CA ALA A 181 15.33 50.56 -1.53
C ALA A 181 15.42 50.09 -0.07
N THR A 182 14.54 49.20 0.37
CA THR A 182 14.48 48.67 1.75
C THR A 182 15.21 47.34 1.95
N SER A 183 15.64 46.65 0.89
CA SER A 183 16.40 45.40 1.00
C SER A 183 17.85 45.58 1.47
N SER A 184 18.28 46.79 1.84
CA SER A 184 19.66 47.12 2.22
C SER A 184 19.89 47.36 3.73
N VAL A 185 19.01 46.87 4.61
CA VAL A 185 19.19 47.00 6.06
C VAL A 185 19.38 45.62 6.69
N GLU A 186 20.64 45.23 6.89
CA GLU A 186 21.01 44.08 7.70
C GLU A 186 21.03 44.51 9.18
N ASP A 187 19.94 44.25 9.90
CA ASP A 187 20.00 44.21 11.36
C ASP A 187 20.47 42.81 11.80
N GLY A 188 21.38 42.76 12.78
CA GLY A 188 22.08 41.56 13.26
C GLY A 188 21.21 40.46 13.90
N THR A 189 19.90 40.41 13.65
CA THR A 189 18.96 39.40 14.17
C THR A 189 18.14 38.67 13.08
N GLY A 190 18.46 38.87 11.79
CA GLY A 190 17.86 38.17 10.66
C GLY A 190 17.05 39.10 9.74
N GLN A 191 16.69 38.60 8.54
CA GLN A 191 15.89 39.34 7.56
C GLN A 191 14.46 39.59 8.07
N GLN A 192 14.22 40.72 8.75
CA GLN A 192 12.86 41.18 9.01
C GLN A 192 12.41 42.09 7.86
N LYS A 193 11.34 41.67 7.15
CA LYS A 193 10.67 42.56 6.19
C LYS A 193 10.02 43.71 6.96
N LEU A 194 10.29 44.95 6.55
CA LEU A 194 9.68 46.13 7.17
C LEU A 194 8.15 46.11 7.03
N HIS A 195 7.42 46.59 8.04
CA HIS A 195 5.95 46.67 7.96
C HIS A 195 5.46 47.50 6.77
N LEU A 196 6.21 48.54 6.38
CA LEU A 196 5.88 49.37 5.21
C LEU A 196 5.88 48.56 3.90
N THR A 197 6.86 47.68 3.69
CA THR A 197 6.95 46.89 2.46
C THR A 197 5.82 45.88 2.37
N SER A 198 5.53 45.17 3.46
CA SER A 198 4.37 44.27 3.51
C SER A 198 3.03 44.99 3.30
N PHE A 199 2.89 46.22 3.81
CA PHE A 199 1.69 47.02 3.60
C PHE A 199 1.55 47.49 2.13
N LEU A 200 2.64 47.94 1.50
CA LEU A 200 2.65 48.33 0.09
C LEU A 200 2.38 47.15 -0.85
N GLU A 201 2.92 45.96 -0.55
CA GLU A 201 2.61 44.71 -1.23
C GLU A 201 1.11 44.37 -1.11
N ASN A 202 0.54 44.50 0.10
CA ASN A 202 -0.89 44.30 0.32
C ASN A 202 -1.76 45.29 -0.47
N ILE A 203 -1.36 46.57 -0.58
CA ILE A 203 -2.08 47.55 -1.41
C ILE A 203 -2.04 47.15 -2.89
N ARG A 204 -0.87 46.77 -3.42
CA ARG A 204 -0.73 46.30 -4.81
C ARG A 204 -1.67 45.12 -5.09
N ASP A 205 -1.64 44.11 -4.22
CA ASP A 205 -2.41 42.87 -4.40
C ASP A 205 -3.91 43.10 -4.19
N LYS A 206 -4.27 44.01 -3.28
CA LYS A 206 -5.66 44.46 -3.12
C LYS A 206 -6.14 45.21 -4.36
N THR A 207 -5.35 46.14 -4.89
CA THR A 207 -5.70 46.94 -6.08
C THR A 207 -5.98 46.04 -7.27
N TRP A 208 -5.13 45.04 -7.51
CA TRP A 208 -5.34 44.08 -8.60
C TRP A 208 -6.62 43.25 -8.39
N ARG A 209 -6.88 42.80 -7.16
CA ARG A 209 -8.12 42.10 -6.81
C ARG A 209 -9.36 42.97 -6.98
N ASP A 210 -9.30 44.25 -6.61
CA ASP A 210 -10.41 45.19 -6.73
C ASP A 210 -10.74 45.47 -8.21
N ILE A 211 -9.71 45.62 -9.06
CA ILE A 211 -9.86 45.72 -10.54
C ILE A 211 -10.52 44.45 -11.09
N LYS A 212 -10.02 43.27 -10.70
CA LYS A 212 -10.55 41.97 -11.11
C LYS A 212 -12.00 41.79 -10.68
N ALA A 213 -12.32 42.10 -9.42
CA ALA A 213 -13.66 42.00 -8.85
C ALA A 213 -14.68 42.88 -9.59
N HIS A 214 -14.31 44.13 -9.91
CA HIS A 214 -15.21 45.02 -10.64
C HIS A 214 -15.60 44.47 -12.03
N LEU A 215 -14.63 43.93 -12.76
CA LEU A 215 -14.90 43.31 -14.06
C LEU A 215 -15.64 41.98 -13.94
N TYR A 216 -15.44 41.24 -12.85
CA TYR A 216 -16.21 40.03 -12.55
C TYR A 216 -17.68 40.36 -12.31
N ASP A 217 -17.97 41.40 -11.54
CA ASP A 217 -19.34 41.88 -11.33
C ASP A 217 -19.98 42.35 -12.65
N SER A 218 -19.23 43.10 -13.47
CA SER A 218 -19.68 43.53 -14.80
C SER A 218 -20.04 42.33 -15.69
N LEU A 219 -19.14 41.34 -15.80
CA LEU A 219 -19.41 40.14 -16.58
C LEU A 219 -20.57 39.32 -15.99
N ALA A 220 -20.65 39.18 -14.66
CA ALA A 220 -21.73 38.45 -14.00
C ALA A 220 -23.10 39.05 -14.35
N THR A 221 -23.26 40.38 -14.30
CA THR A 221 -24.51 41.04 -14.69
C THR A 221 -24.86 40.84 -16.18
N ALA A 222 -23.87 40.83 -17.07
CA ALA A 222 -24.08 40.58 -18.50
C ALA A 222 -24.49 39.11 -18.75
N VAL A 223 -23.90 38.19 -18.02
CA VAL A 223 -24.13 36.73 -18.13
C VAL A 223 -25.46 36.31 -17.50
N GLU A 224 -25.91 36.99 -16.44
CA GLU A 224 -27.25 36.82 -15.86
C GLU A 224 -28.37 37.16 -16.86
N GLN A 225 -28.19 38.18 -17.71
CA GLN A 225 -29.15 38.53 -18.76
C GLN A 225 -29.29 37.43 -19.84
N LEU A 226 -28.29 36.55 -19.97
CA LEU A 226 -28.33 35.38 -20.85
C LEU A 226 -28.97 34.15 -20.18
N GLY A 227 -29.33 34.23 -18.90
CA GLY A 227 -29.94 33.13 -18.14
C GLY A 227 -28.96 32.21 -17.42
N TRP A 228 -27.67 32.59 -17.34
CA TRP A 228 -26.69 31.85 -16.53
C TRP A 228 -27.04 31.92 -15.04
N PRO A 229 -26.82 30.86 -14.25
CA PRO A 229 -26.13 29.61 -14.52
C PRO A 229 -27.07 28.45 -14.92
N SER A 230 -28.24 28.73 -15.50
CA SER A 230 -29.06 27.70 -16.12
C SER A 230 -28.64 27.47 -17.57
N ALA A 231 -29.05 26.35 -18.17
CA ALA A 231 -28.70 26.02 -19.56
C ALA A 231 -29.08 27.17 -20.52
N ILE A 232 -28.09 27.70 -21.24
CA ILE A 232 -28.25 28.85 -22.14
C ILE A 232 -28.51 28.35 -23.55
N ASP A 233 -29.64 28.74 -24.13
CA ASP A 233 -29.84 28.70 -25.58
C ASP A 233 -29.37 30.02 -26.20
N TYR A 234 -28.07 30.09 -26.51
CA TYR A 234 -27.45 31.33 -26.99
C TYR A 234 -28.08 31.83 -28.28
N ALA A 235 -28.65 30.94 -29.11
CA ALA A 235 -29.23 31.29 -30.40
C ALA A 235 -30.60 31.97 -30.31
N SER A 236 -31.30 31.90 -29.16
CA SER A 236 -32.57 32.58 -28.94
C SER A 236 -32.45 33.90 -28.17
N CYS A 237 -31.31 34.17 -27.51
CA CYS A 237 -31.10 35.43 -26.76
C CYS A 237 -31.05 36.69 -27.67
N ALA A 238 -31.43 37.86 -27.16
CA ALA A 238 -31.37 39.10 -27.96
C ALA A 238 -29.92 39.47 -28.36
N PRO A 239 -29.69 40.01 -29.57
CA PRO A 239 -28.33 40.32 -30.05
C PRO A 239 -27.59 41.36 -29.21
N SER A 240 -28.32 42.27 -28.56
CA SER A 240 -27.74 43.25 -27.62
C SER A 240 -27.11 42.60 -26.39
N TYR A 241 -27.77 41.58 -25.82
CA TYR A 241 -27.26 40.86 -24.65
C TYR A 241 -26.04 40.00 -25.02
N ARG A 242 -26.05 39.39 -26.22
CA ARG A 242 -24.89 38.67 -26.76
C ARG A 242 -23.67 39.57 -26.91
N GLN A 243 -23.85 40.75 -27.53
CA GLN A 243 -22.75 41.71 -27.70
C GLN A 243 -22.20 42.21 -26.36
N ALA A 244 -23.09 42.52 -25.39
CA ALA A 244 -22.66 42.92 -24.06
C ALA A 244 -21.78 41.84 -23.40
N PHE A 245 -22.22 40.58 -23.41
CA PHE A 245 -21.42 39.45 -22.91
C PHE A 245 -20.07 39.32 -23.62
N GLU A 246 -20.05 39.31 -24.96
CA GLU A 246 -18.81 39.16 -25.73
C GLU A 246 -17.81 40.29 -25.42
N THR A 247 -18.30 41.53 -25.26
CA THR A 247 -17.44 42.68 -24.93
C THR A 247 -16.85 42.58 -23.52
N GLU A 248 -17.66 42.26 -22.50
CA GLU A 248 -17.19 42.12 -21.11
C GLU A 248 -16.25 40.90 -20.97
N PHE A 249 -16.53 39.80 -21.67
CA PHE A 249 -15.67 38.63 -21.70
C PHE A 249 -14.28 38.97 -22.29
N LEU A 250 -14.25 39.66 -23.44
CA LEU A 250 -13.00 40.07 -24.07
C LEU A 250 -12.22 41.09 -23.24
N LYS A 251 -12.89 41.98 -22.48
CA LYS A 251 -12.23 42.86 -21.51
C LYS A 251 -11.43 42.05 -20.49
N LEU A 252 -12.03 41.04 -19.87
CA LEU A 252 -11.33 40.20 -18.90
C LEU A 252 -10.15 39.43 -19.50
N VAL A 253 -10.31 38.89 -20.71
CA VAL A 253 -9.18 38.25 -21.42
C VAL A 253 -8.05 39.26 -21.69
N SER A 254 -8.39 40.48 -22.12
CA SER A 254 -7.40 41.52 -22.35
C SER A 254 -6.71 41.98 -21.06
N LEU A 255 -7.42 42.05 -19.93
CA LEU A 255 -6.84 42.33 -18.61
C LEU A 255 -5.79 41.28 -18.25
N GLN A 256 -6.09 39.99 -18.45
CA GLN A 256 -5.15 38.91 -18.14
C GLN A 256 -3.89 38.98 -19.01
N LEU A 257 -4.05 39.22 -20.32
CA LEU A 257 -2.91 39.35 -21.25
C LEU A 257 -2.03 40.57 -20.95
N LEU A 258 -2.65 41.73 -20.69
CA LEU A 258 -1.94 42.96 -20.34
C LEU A 258 -1.31 42.86 -18.96
N GLY A 259 -2.01 42.27 -17.98
CA GLY A 259 -1.51 41.96 -16.65
C GLY A 259 -0.25 41.12 -16.71
N ARG A 260 -0.27 39.97 -17.40
CA ARG A 260 0.93 39.12 -17.59
C ARG A 260 2.11 39.89 -18.18
N LYS A 261 1.87 40.74 -19.18
CA LYS A 261 2.91 41.58 -19.80
C LYS A 261 3.46 42.62 -18.80
N LEU A 262 2.61 43.22 -17.97
CA LEU A 262 3.00 44.19 -16.94
C LEU A 262 3.78 43.54 -15.79
N HIS A 263 3.28 42.42 -15.26
CA HIS A 263 3.94 41.69 -14.16
C HIS A 263 5.29 41.10 -14.58
N LYS A 264 5.40 40.57 -15.81
CA LYS A 264 6.67 40.12 -16.38
C LYS A 264 7.69 41.25 -16.55
N ARG A 265 7.25 42.45 -16.96
CA ARG A 265 8.14 43.63 -17.06
C ARG A 265 8.62 44.10 -15.69
N ALA A 266 7.81 43.90 -14.66
CA ALA A 266 8.11 44.29 -13.30
C ALA A 266 8.85 43.21 -12.49
N ASP A 267 9.24 42.09 -13.12
CA ASP A 267 9.84 40.92 -12.48
C ASP A 267 9.04 40.40 -11.26
N PHE A 268 7.72 40.56 -11.33
CA PHE A 268 6.78 40.09 -10.32
C PHE A 268 6.11 38.82 -10.82
N LYS A 269 6.29 37.72 -10.09
CA LYS A 269 5.54 36.48 -10.32
C LYS A 269 4.26 36.54 -9.50
N LEU A 270 3.11 36.66 -10.16
CA LEU A 270 1.85 36.32 -9.50
C LEU A 270 1.89 34.84 -9.11
N ASP A 271 1.22 34.50 -8.01
CA ASP A 271 0.92 33.12 -7.66
C ASP A 271 -0.14 32.60 -8.67
N GLU A 272 0.31 32.26 -9.89
CA GLU A 272 -0.52 31.85 -11.04
C GLU A 272 -1.11 30.44 -10.84
N LYS A 273 -1.83 30.21 -9.74
CA LYS A 273 -2.84 29.14 -9.64
C LYS A 273 -4.18 29.55 -10.25
N GLU A 274 -4.27 30.78 -10.74
CA GLU A 274 -5.49 31.35 -11.27
C GLU A 274 -5.61 31.03 -12.76
N GLY A 275 -6.67 30.32 -13.11
CA GLY A 275 -7.02 29.97 -14.48
C GLY A 275 -7.37 31.17 -15.35
N ILE A 276 -8.05 30.94 -16.46
CA ILE A 276 -8.51 32.03 -17.33
C ILE A 276 -9.52 32.90 -16.57
N TYR A 277 -9.23 34.19 -16.36
CA TYR A 277 -10.05 35.09 -15.54
C TYR A 277 -11.50 35.18 -16.02
N ALA A 278 -11.68 35.23 -17.34
CA ALA A 278 -13.01 35.27 -17.93
C ALA A 278 -13.83 34.00 -17.66
N VAL A 279 -13.18 32.84 -17.55
CA VAL A 279 -13.83 31.56 -17.21
C VAL A 279 -14.04 31.45 -15.69
N GLU A 280 -13.09 31.93 -14.88
CA GLU A 280 -13.23 32.00 -13.43
C GLU A 280 -14.44 32.84 -13.00
N ALA A 281 -14.70 33.96 -13.70
CA ALA A 281 -15.90 34.76 -13.49
C ALA A 281 -17.19 33.97 -13.75
N LEU A 282 -17.24 33.11 -14.76
CA LEU A 282 -18.39 32.24 -15.04
C LEU A 282 -18.62 31.20 -13.94
N VAL A 283 -17.56 30.76 -13.27
CA VAL A 283 -17.63 29.82 -12.14
C VAL A 283 -18.14 30.48 -10.85
N GLN A 284 -17.99 31.81 -10.68
CA GLN A 284 -18.39 32.47 -9.43
C GLN A 284 -19.88 32.28 -9.06
N PRO A 285 -20.87 32.50 -9.96
CA PRO A 285 -22.28 32.23 -9.67
C PRO A 285 -22.55 30.77 -9.30
N VAL A 286 -21.86 29.82 -9.94
CA VAL A 286 -21.95 28.38 -9.64
C VAL A 286 -21.39 28.09 -8.25
N SER A 287 -20.24 28.67 -7.91
CA SER A 287 -19.59 28.56 -6.60
C SER A 287 -20.45 29.13 -5.46
N LEU A 288 -21.13 30.26 -5.70
CA LEU A 288 -22.09 30.85 -4.76
C LEU A 288 -23.28 29.91 -4.50
N ARG A 289 -23.87 29.35 -5.55
CA ARG A 289 -24.95 28.34 -5.43
C ARG A 289 -24.46 27.09 -4.71
N PHE A 290 -23.29 26.58 -5.05
CA PHE A 290 -22.68 25.43 -4.39
C PHE A 290 -22.51 25.69 -2.88
N LYS A 291 -21.94 26.84 -2.51
CA LYS A 291 -21.74 27.24 -1.11
C LYS A 291 -23.07 27.34 -0.36
N TYR A 292 -24.11 27.87 -1.00
CA TYR A 292 -25.43 28.01 -0.43
C TYR A 292 -26.07 26.64 -0.08
N HIS A 293 -25.99 25.67 -0.99
CA HIS A 293 -26.59 24.35 -0.80
C HIS A 293 -25.72 23.39 0.02
N TYR A 294 -24.39 23.42 -0.14
CA TYR A 294 -23.50 22.39 0.37
C TYR A 294 -22.52 22.86 1.45
N ASP A 295 -22.35 24.17 1.71
CA ASP A 295 -21.52 24.66 2.81
C ASP A 295 -22.32 25.29 3.98
N GLY A 296 -23.62 25.53 3.77
CA GLY A 296 -24.52 26.14 4.75
C GLY A 296 -25.14 25.15 5.76
N LYS A 297 -26.15 25.64 6.49
CA LYS A 297 -26.95 24.86 7.45
C LYS A 297 -28.19 24.19 6.83
N ARG A 298 -28.23 24.05 5.51
CA ARG A 298 -29.38 23.47 4.80
C ARG A 298 -29.37 21.95 4.89
N ASP A 299 -30.55 21.36 4.76
CA ASP A 299 -30.75 19.90 4.72
C ASP A 299 -30.04 19.23 3.52
N THR A 300 -29.63 20.01 2.53
CA THR A 300 -28.81 19.58 1.39
C THR A 300 -27.34 19.35 1.76
N ASN A 301 -26.86 19.88 2.88
CA ASN A 301 -25.48 19.68 3.36
C ASN A 301 -25.41 18.46 4.30
N ARG A 302 -25.59 17.27 3.71
CA ARG A 302 -25.58 15.99 4.42
C ARG A 302 -24.26 15.27 4.26
N LEU A 303 -23.71 14.77 5.37
CA LEU A 303 -22.47 13.99 5.37
C LEU A 303 -22.68 12.56 4.83
N ASP A 304 -23.89 12.04 4.94
CA ASP A 304 -24.27 10.71 4.48
C ASP A 304 -24.65 10.67 2.99
N LYS A 305 -24.80 11.83 2.36
CA LYS A 305 -25.18 12.00 0.94
C LYS A 305 -24.12 12.75 0.13
N PRO A 306 -22.86 12.25 0.07
CA PRO A 306 -21.81 12.89 -0.70
C PRO A 306 -22.12 12.93 -2.21
N GLU A 307 -22.93 11.99 -2.72
CA GLU A 307 -23.33 11.94 -4.12
C GLU A 307 -23.98 13.25 -4.62
N TRP A 308 -24.68 13.99 -3.77
CA TRP A 308 -25.41 15.19 -4.19
C TRP A 308 -24.50 16.30 -4.70
N TYR A 309 -23.40 16.57 -4.00
CA TYR A 309 -22.49 17.63 -4.41
C TYR A 309 -21.59 17.21 -5.59
N PHE A 310 -21.29 15.91 -5.73
CA PHE A 310 -20.58 15.37 -6.88
C PHE A 310 -21.45 15.44 -8.15
N THR A 311 -22.67 14.90 -8.09
CA THR A 311 -23.62 14.94 -9.21
C THR A 311 -23.96 16.37 -9.61
N TYR A 312 -24.07 17.30 -8.66
CA TYR A 312 -24.28 18.71 -8.98
C TYR A 312 -23.16 19.27 -9.87
N VAL A 313 -21.89 19.03 -9.53
CA VAL A 313 -20.76 19.54 -10.32
C VAL A 313 -20.71 18.87 -11.69
N LEU A 314 -20.94 17.55 -11.74
CA LEU A 314 -20.99 16.79 -13.00
C LEU A 314 -22.10 17.32 -13.93
N ASN A 315 -23.31 17.52 -13.41
CA ASN A 315 -24.43 18.06 -14.20
C ASN A 315 -24.13 19.48 -14.73
N ILE A 316 -23.49 20.33 -13.92
CA ILE A 316 -23.11 21.68 -14.35
C ILE A 316 -22.06 21.64 -15.47
N ALA A 317 -21.08 20.72 -15.39
CA ALA A 317 -20.10 20.51 -16.46
C ALA A 317 -20.78 20.04 -17.76
N HIS A 318 -21.75 19.14 -17.63
CA HIS A 318 -22.53 18.58 -18.74
C HIS A 318 -23.43 19.62 -19.41
N GLU A 319 -24.30 20.27 -18.64
CA GLU A 319 -25.32 21.22 -19.12
C GLU A 319 -24.70 22.40 -19.87
N HIS A 320 -23.50 22.83 -19.47
CA HIS A 320 -22.81 23.97 -20.08
C HIS A 320 -21.78 23.59 -21.14
N HIS A 321 -21.58 22.30 -21.41
CA HIS A 321 -20.59 21.81 -22.38
C HIS A 321 -20.77 22.48 -23.74
N HIS A 322 -21.99 22.45 -24.31
CA HIS A 322 -22.26 23.01 -25.63
C HIS A 322 -21.99 24.52 -25.72
N PHE A 323 -22.40 25.28 -24.70
CA PHE A 323 -22.20 26.74 -24.67
C PHE A 323 -20.71 27.10 -24.61
N LEU A 324 -19.94 26.38 -23.78
CA LEU A 324 -18.52 26.61 -23.60
C LEU A 324 -17.73 26.26 -24.87
N ASP A 325 -18.02 25.12 -25.49
CA ASP A 325 -17.32 24.63 -26.69
C ASP A 325 -17.66 25.45 -27.96
N THR A 326 -18.85 26.04 -28.06
CA THR A 326 -19.26 26.77 -29.28
C THR A 326 -19.07 28.27 -29.20
N VAL A 327 -19.48 28.91 -28.11
CA VAL A 327 -19.48 30.37 -27.95
C VAL A 327 -18.19 30.82 -27.29
N VAL A 328 -17.88 30.29 -26.11
CA VAL A 328 -16.73 30.73 -25.32
C VAL A 328 -15.42 30.34 -25.99
N GLN A 329 -15.33 29.12 -26.56
CA GLN A 329 -14.16 28.69 -27.33
C GLN A 329 -13.87 29.63 -28.51
N ARG A 330 -14.90 30.12 -29.21
CA ARG A 330 -14.75 31.09 -30.31
C ARG A 330 -14.21 32.43 -29.84
N LEU A 331 -14.55 32.86 -28.62
CA LEU A 331 -14.01 34.08 -28.03
C LEU A 331 -12.55 33.88 -27.61
N LEU A 332 -12.21 32.73 -27.02
CA LEU A 332 -10.84 32.39 -26.65
C LEU A 332 -9.94 32.20 -27.88
N SER A 333 -10.44 31.61 -28.97
CA SER A 333 -9.67 31.41 -30.21
C SER A 333 -9.24 32.71 -30.89
N LYS A 334 -9.92 33.83 -30.60
CA LYS A 334 -9.51 35.18 -31.06
C LYS A 334 -8.34 35.75 -30.26
N SER A 335 -7.95 35.12 -29.15
CA SER A 335 -6.90 35.57 -28.24
C SER A 335 -5.66 34.67 -28.31
N GLU A 336 -4.63 34.97 -27.49
CA GLU A 336 -3.42 34.14 -27.38
C GLU A 336 -3.71 32.73 -26.79
N TYR A 337 -4.90 32.50 -26.21
CA TYR A 337 -5.33 31.24 -25.59
C TYR A 337 -5.94 30.19 -26.54
N LYS A 338 -5.69 30.30 -27.85
CA LYS A 338 -6.26 29.41 -28.89
C LYS A 338 -6.02 27.90 -28.71
N GLN A 339 -5.01 27.50 -27.94
CA GLN A 339 -4.66 26.10 -27.69
C GLN A 339 -5.36 25.52 -26.47
N MET A 340 -5.99 26.37 -25.65
CA MET A 340 -6.71 25.94 -24.46
C MET A 340 -8.19 25.69 -24.78
N SER A 341 -8.76 24.71 -24.10
CA SER A 341 -10.18 24.37 -24.19
C SER A 341 -10.96 25.13 -23.11
N ALA A 342 -11.96 25.91 -23.53
CA ALA A 342 -12.83 26.67 -22.64
C ALA A 342 -13.58 25.76 -21.66
N TRP A 343 -14.01 24.59 -22.15
CA TRP A 343 -14.73 23.62 -21.33
C TRP A 343 -13.81 22.90 -20.36
N ASP A 344 -12.63 22.46 -20.79
CA ASP A 344 -11.65 21.84 -19.87
C ASP A 344 -11.22 22.85 -18.79
N GLU A 345 -11.00 24.11 -19.15
CA GLU A 345 -10.65 25.16 -18.19
C GLU A 345 -11.79 25.42 -17.19
N PHE A 346 -13.04 25.45 -17.65
CA PHE A 346 -14.20 25.60 -16.79
C PHE A 346 -14.31 24.43 -15.80
N CYS A 347 -14.14 23.20 -16.30
CA CYS A 347 -14.11 21.98 -15.51
C CYS A 347 -13.01 22.02 -14.45
N LEU A 348 -11.79 22.39 -14.82
CA LEU A 348 -10.67 22.57 -13.89
C LEU A 348 -11.03 23.53 -12.75
N LEU A 349 -11.69 24.64 -13.06
CA LEU A 349 -12.06 25.67 -12.09
C LEU A 349 -13.24 25.26 -11.18
N LEU A 350 -14.00 24.23 -11.53
CA LEU A 350 -15.04 23.65 -10.65
C LEU A 350 -14.45 22.71 -9.59
N LEU A 351 -13.37 21.99 -9.89
CA LEU A 351 -12.75 21.00 -8.99
C LEU A 351 -12.36 21.54 -7.60
N PRO A 352 -11.86 22.79 -7.44
CA PRO A 352 -11.59 23.38 -6.13
C PRO A 352 -12.80 23.42 -5.19
N LEU A 353 -14.03 23.49 -5.71
CA LEU A 353 -15.25 23.47 -4.91
C LEU A 353 -15.38 22.14 -4.16
N LEU A 354 -15.22 21.04 -4.90
CA LEU A 354 -15.25 19.68 -4.38
C LEU A 354 -14.08 19.44 -3.44
N SER A 355 -12.88 19.83 -3.85
CA SER A 355 -11.66 19.66 -3.05
C SER A 355 -11.77 20.33 -1.68
N ARG A 356 -12.26 21.58 -1.63
CA ARG A 356 -12.50 22.29 -0.37
C ARG A 356 -13.59 21.63 0.47
N LYS A 357 -14.68 21.21 -0.16
CA LYS A 357 -15.81 20.54 0.51
C LYS A 357 -15.36 19.23 1.17
N VAL A 358 -14.63 18.40 0.44
CA VAL A 358 -14.07 17.13 0.91
C VAL A 358 -13.08 17.37 2.05
N LYS A 359 -12.12 18.30 1.91
CA LYS A 359 -11.17 18.64 2.98
C LYS A 359 -11.85 19.08 4.28
N LYS A 360 -12.96 19.81 4.16
CA LYS A 360 -13.74 20.26 5.33
C LYS A 360 -14.57 19.13 5.94
N ALA A 361 -15.06 18.18 5.14
CA ALA A 361 -15.90 17.07 5.58
C ALA A 361 -15.06 15.90 6.16
N ALA A 362 -13.90 15.62 5.59
CA ALA A 362 -13.07 14.44 5.93
C ALA A 362 -12.79 14.29 7.43
N PRO A 363 -12.37 15.32 8.20
CA PRO A 363 -12.13 15.17 9.63
C PRO A 363 -13.35 14.68 10.44
N ASN A 364 -14.56 15.07 10.04
CA ASN A 364 -15.79 14.62 10.70
C ASN A 364 -16.17 13.19 10.29
N LEU A 365 -15.85 12.81 9.06
CA LEU A 365 -16.13 11.47 8.51
C LEU A 365 -15.21 10.40 9.10
N LEU A 366 -14.01 10.75 9.59
CA LEU A 366 -13.11 9.79 10.25
C LEU A 366 -13.75 9.06 11.44
N ASN A 367 -14.70 9.70 12.12
CA ASN A 367 -15.44 9.09 13.24
C ASN A 367 -16.54 8.10 12.77
N HIS A 368 -16.85 8.09 11.47
CA HIS A 368 -17.91 7.27 10.87
C HIS A 368 -17.36 6.52 9.63
N PRO A 369 -16.65 5.39 9.84
CA PRO A 369 -15.94 4.71 8.76
C PRO A 369 -16.77 4.32 7.54
N SER A 370 -18.02 3.89 7.74
CA SER A 370 -18.93 3.53 6.64
C SER A 370 -19.28 4.72 5.74
N LEU A 371 -19.52 5.89 6.35
CA LEU A 371 -19.79 7.13 5.62
C LEU A 371 -18.52 7.64 4.92
N PHE A 372 -17.36 7.44 5.54
CA PHE A 372 -16.08 7.80 4.94
C PHE A 372 -15.77 6.95 3.71
N ALA A 373 -15.91 5.62 3.80
CA ALA A 373 -15.76 4.70 2.69
C ALA A 373 -16.74 5.02 1.55
N HIS A 374 -18.01 5.29 1.87
CA HIS A 374 -19.01 5.74 0.88
C HIS A 374 -18.57 7.03 0.17
N THR A 375 -18.05 8.01 0.91
CA THR A 375 -17.56 9.27 0.33
C THR A 375 -16.38 9.07 -0.61
N ILE A 376 -15.43 8.19 -0.25
CA ILE A 376 -14.30 7.83 -1.12
C ILE A 376 -14.81 7.18 -2.41
N TYR A 377 -15.74 6.23 -2.30
CA TYR A 377 -16.31 5.56 -3.46
C TYR A 377 -17.08 6.52 -4.39
N GLN A 378 -17.87 7.43 -3.83
CA GLN A 378 -18.53 8.47 -4.63
C GLN A 378 -17.54 9.42 -5.31
N ALA A 379 -16.38 9.70 -4.68
CA ALA A 379 -15.32 10.48 -5.31
C ALA A 379 -14.69 9.72 -6.49
N LEU A 380 -14.43 8.42 -6.36
CA LEU A 380 -13.91 7.57 -7.44
C LEU A 380 -14.90 7.48 -8.61
N ILE A 381 -16.19 7.30 -8.34
CA ILE A 381 -17.24 7.31 -9.38
C ILE A 381 -17.26 8.66 -10.10
N PHE A 382 -17.20 9.76 -9.35
CA PHE A 382 -17.15 11.10 -9.93
C PHE A 382 -15.93 11.26 -10.84
N ASP A 383 -14.75 10.86 -10.39
CA ASP A 383 -13.51 11.00 -11.15
C ASP A 383 -13.55 10.19 -12.47
N ALA A 384 -14.06 8.96 -12.42
CA ALA A 384 -14.26 8.15 -13.62
C ALA A 384 -15.25 8.81 -14.59
N ALA A 385 -16.42 9.24 -14.10
CA ALA A 385 -17.43 9.90 -14.92
C ALA A 385 -16.93 11.23 -15.52
N PHE A 386 -16.13 11.99 -14.79
CA PHE A 386 -15.58 13.27 -15.24
C PHE A 386 -14.54 13.08 -16.36
N VAL A 387 -13.74 12.01 -16.28
CA VAL A 387 -12.82 11.63 -17.37
C VAL A 387 -13.58 11.09 -18.58
N GLU A 388 -14.62 10.27 -18.38
CA GLU A 388 -15.48 9.76 -19.46
C GLU A 388 -16.22 10.89 -20.20
N GLU A 389 -16.61 11.95 -19.50
CA GLU A 389 -17.20 13.15 -20.10
C GLU A 389 -16.23 13.89 -21.03
N GLY A 390 -14.92 13.63 -20.92
CA GLY A 390 -13.89 14.09 -21.86
C GLY A 390 -12.86 15.04 -21.27
N PHE A 391 -12.87 15.27 -19.95
CA PHE A 391 -11.98 16.23 -19.29
C PHE A 391 -10.50 15.87 -19.47
N LYS A 392 -9.69 16.83 -19.93
CA LYS A 392 -8.25 16.67 -20.11
C LYS A 392 -7.47 17.84 -19.51
N LEU A 393 -6.58 17.54 -18.57
CA LEU A 393 -5.75 18.55 -17.91
C LEU A 393 -4.78 19.24 -18.88
N ASP A 394 -4.27 18.53 -19.88
CA ASP A 394 -3.27 19.05 -20.84
C ASP A 394 -3.75 20.29 -21.61
N ASN A 395 -5.07 20.43 -21.80
CA ASN A 395 -5.69 21.53 -22.54
C ASN A 395 -6.02 22.74 -21.66
N THR A 396 -5.58 22.78 -20.40
CA THR A 396 -5.93 23.80 -19.41
C THR A 396 -4.74 24.71 -19.06
N SER A 397 -5.01 25.77 -18.30
CA SER A 397 -4.00 26.65 -17.71
C SER A 397 -3.01 25.90 -16.80
N ALA A 398 -3.45 24.82 -16.14
CA ALA A 398 -2.59 23.97 -15.32
C ALA A 398 -1.69 23.05 -16.14
N GLY A 399 -2.11 22.60 -17.32
CA GLY A 399 -1.31 21.76 -18.24
C GLY A 399 -0.09 22.47 -18.85
N ALA A 400 -0.07 23.81 -18.84
CA ALA A 400 1.06 24.60 -19.31
C ALA A 400 2.26 24.59 -18.33
N MET A 401 2.09 24.06 -17.11
CA MET A 401 3.17 23.92 -16.14
C MET A 401 3.93 22.60 -16.39
N PRO A 402 5.27 22.62 -16.50
CA PRO A 402 6.07 21.43 -16.85
C PRO A 402 6.04 20.29 -15.81
N GLU A 403 5.45 20.50 -14.63
CA GLU A 403 5.26 19.48 -13.58
C GLU A 403 3.86 18.87 -13.52
N SER A 404 2.92 19.33 -14.35
CA SER A 404 1.54 18.83 -14.34
C SER A 404 1.45 17.46 -15.03
N GLY A 405 1.54 16.40 -14.22
CA GLY A 405 1.17 15.04 -14.64
C GLY A 405 -0.35 14.89 -14.88
N ARG A 406 -0.80 13.67 -15.17
CA ARG A 406 -2.23 13.35 -15.32
C ARG A 406 -3.02 13.78 -14.07
N TRP A 407 -4.24 14.28 -14.27
CA TRP A 407 -5.13 14.64 -13.15
C TRP A 407 -5.39 13.43 -12.25
N GLY A 408 -5.04 13.54 -10.96
CA GLY A 408 -5.18 12.47 -9.97
C GLY A 408 -6.60 12.24 -9.44
N GLY A 409 -7.58 13.05 -9.85
CA GLY A 409 -8.95 12.97 -9.33
C GLY A 409 -9.20 13.81 -8.08
N ILE A 410 -10.47 13.94 -7.69
CA ILE A 410 -10.88 14.43 -6.37
C ILE A 410 -10.62 13.37 -5.29
N SER A 411 -10.63 12.08 -5.63
CA SER A 411 -10.31 11.00 -4.70
C SER A 411 -8.91 11.17 -4.10
N GLU A 412 -7.95 11.68 -4.88
CA GLU A 412 -6.58 11.98 -4.44
C GLU A 412 -6.53 12.99 -3.28
N VAL A 413 -7.53 13.87 -3.15
CA VAL A 413 -7.61 14.79 -2.01
C VAL A 413 -7.75 14.02 -0.69
N ILE A 414 -8.41 12.86 -0.72
CA ILE A 414 -8.58 11.99 0.43
C ILE A 414 -7.42 10.99 0.51
N LEU A 415 -7.17 10.27 -0.58
CA LEU A 415 -6.24 9.16 -0.67
C LEU A 415 -4.77 9.61 -0.54
N GLY A 416 -4.43 10.76 -1.13
CA GLY A 416 -3.11 11.39 -1.02
C GLY A 416 -2.78 11.91 0.38
N ASN A 417 -3.73 11.97 1.32
CA ASN A 417 -3.44 12.25 2.71
C ASN A 417 -3.18 10.94 3.48
N PRO A 418 -1.93 10.66 3.89
CA PRO A 418 -1.57 9.39 4.49
C PRO A 418 -2.32 9.12 5.80
N LEU A 419 -2.69 10.16 6.57
CA LEU A 419 -3.43 9.97 7.82
C LEU A 419 -4.87 9.50 7.56
N TRP A 420 -5.50 10.05 6.53
CA TRP A 420 -6.87 9.72 6.16
C TRP A 420 -6.95 8.35 5.48
N PHE A 421 -6.02 8.07 4.57
CA PHE A 421 -5.90 6.77 3.93
C PHE A 421 -5.66 5.65 4.94
N ASN A 422 -4.70 5.82 5.85
CA ASN A 422 -4.41 4.82 6.88
C ASN A 422 -5.60 4.60 7.84
N ALA A 423 -6.34 5.65 8.19
CA ALA A 423 -7.55 5.52 9.01
C ALA A 423 -8.63 4.72 8.29
N TRP A 424 -8.83 4.96 6.99
CA TRP A 424 -9.75 4.14 6.18
C TRP A 424 -9.29 2.69 6.07
N LEU A 425 -8.01 2.46 5.75
CA LEU A 425 -7.43 1.12 5.62
C LEU A 425 -7.60 0.30 6.92
N GLN A 426 -7.35 0.92 8.08
CA GLN A 426 -7.55 0.27 9.37
C GLN A 426 -9.01 -0.04 9.65
N ALA A 427 -9.92 0.88 9.31
CA ALA A 427 -11.34 0.64 9.51
C ALA A 427 -11.88 -0.43 8.57
N GLU A 428 -11.40 -0.48 7.33
CA GLU A 428 -11.74 -1.53 6.36
C GLU A 428 -11.21 -2.88 6.82
N LYS A 429 -9.96 -2.93 7.29
CA LYS A 429 -9.39 -4.15 7.89
C LYS A 429 -10.27 -4.66 9.03
N LYS A 430 -10.67 -3.79 9.95
CA LYS A 430 -11.54 -4.17 11.07
C LYS A 430 -12.90 -4.67 10.60
N PHE A 431 -13.51 -3.98 9.63
CA PHE A 431 -14.78 -4.40 9.04
C PHE A 431 -14.69 -5.79 8.41
N VAL A 432 -13.59 -6.06 7.71
CA VAL A 432 -13.32 -7.36 7.10
C VAL A 432 -13.04 -8.44 8.15
N ASP A 433 -12.29 -8.14 9.21
CA ASP A 433 -12.05 -9.05 10.33
C ASP A 433 -13.37 -9.42 11.03
N ASP A 434 -14.27 -8.45 11.24
CA ASP A 434 -15.60 -8.68 11.82
C ASP A 434 -16.47 -9.58 10.92
N GLN A 435 -16.49 -9.33 9.60
CA GLN A 435 -17.20 -10.18 8.63
C GLN A 435 -16.60 -11.60 8.58
N TYR A 436 -15.27 -11.73 8.62
CA TYR A 436 -14.60 -13.02 8.69
C TYR A 436 -15.05 -13.83 9.92
N LEU A 437 -15.10 -13.18 11.09
CA LEU A 437 -15.54 -13.82 12.33
C LEU A 437 -17.01 -14.25 12.23
N GLU A 438 -17.88 -13.42 11.67
CA GLU A 438 -19.28 -13.78 11.42
C GLU A 438 -19.40 -15.02 10.53
N ILE A 439 -18.62 -15.09 9.44
CA ILE A 439 -18.62 -16.23 8.53
C ILE A 439 -18.18 -17.51 9.25
N VAL A 440 -17.08 -17.48 10.01
CA VAL A 440 -16.52 -18.67 10.66
C VAL A 440 -17.33 -19.13 11.87
N SER A 441 -17.99 -18.19 12.57
CA SER A 441 -18.84 -18.48 13.73
C SER A 441 -20.27 -18.87 13.36
N SER A 442 -20.66 -18.75 12.09
CA SER A 442 -21.99 -19.19 11.64
C SER A 442 -22.20 -20.69 11.89
N PRO A 443 -23.40 -21.12 12.33
CA PRO A 443 -23.65 -22.51 12.70
C PRO A 443 -23.58 -23.47 11.50
N ASP A 444 -23.78 -22.95 10.30
CA ASP A 444 -23.73 -23.66 9.03
C ASP A 444 -22.39 -23.52 8.29
N ALA A 445 -21.42 -22.79 8.86
CA ALA A 445 -20.11 -22.49 8.26
C ALA A 445 -19.44 -23.73 7.64
N TRP A 446 -19.33 -24.79 8.43
CA TRP A 446 -18.62 -26.00 8.07
C TRP A 446 -19.53 -27.07 7.46
N GLY A 447 -20.76 -26.72 7.11
CA GLY A 447 -21.65 -27.54 6.29
C GLY A 447 -21.09 -27.67 4.88
N ILE A 448 -21.19 -28.86 4.29
CA ILE A 448 -20.90 -29.07 2.87
C ILE A 448 -22.09 -28.48 2.11
N ALA A 449 -21.79 -27.59 1.18
CA ALA A 449 -22.78 -26.98 0.31
C ALA A 449 -23.49 -28.06 -0.53
N ASP A 450 -24.81 -27.98 -0.61
CA ASP A 450 -25.54 -28.76 -1.62
C ASP A 450 -25.31 -28.11 -3.01
N GLU A 451 -25.31 -28.92 -4.07
CA GLU A 451 -25.06 -28.48 -5.45
C GLU A 451 -26.26 -27.64 -5.96
N GLY A 452 -26.33 -26.40 -5.51
CA GLY A 452 -27.14 -25.36 -6.15
C GLY A 452 -26.52 -24.97 -7.49
N ALA A 453 -27.34 -24.95 -8.54
CA ALA A 453 -26.98 -24.92 -9.95
C ALA A 453 -26.24 -23.67 -10.50
N GLU A 454 -25.49 -22.90 -9.69
CA GLU A 454 -25.06 -21.54 -10.11
C GLU A 454 -23.60 -21.12 -9.81
N GLU A 455 -22.63 -22.03 -9.68
CA GLU A 455 -21.21 -21.61 -9.67
C GLU A 455 -20.40 -22.32 -10.78
N ILE A 456 -20.28 -21.64 -11.92
CA ILE A 456 -19.61 -22.07 -13.16
C ILE A 456 -18.06 -22.13 -13.03
N ILE A 457 -17.48 -21.75 -11.88
CA ILE A 457 -16.06 -21.34 -11.82
C ILE A 457 -15.09 -22.51 -11.62
N ALA A 458 -15.54 -23.70 -11.24
CA ALA A 458 -14.72 -24.89 -11.37
C ALA A 458 -15.60 -26.08 -11.64
N ARG A 459 -15.49 -26.66 -12.84
CA ARG A 459 -16.02 -28.00 -13.11
C ARG A 459 -15.51 -28.93 -11.99
N ASP A 460 -16.42 -29.39 -11.12
CA ASP A 460 -16.27 -30.50 -10.16
C ASP A 460 -15.77 -30.22 -8.71
N VAL A 461 -15.57 -28.99 -8.21
CA VAL A 461 -15.08 -28.79 -6.82
C VAL A 461 -16.20 -28.47 -5.82
N LYS A 462 -16.53 -29.42 -4.95
CA LYS A 462 -17.43 -29.21 -3.79
C LYS A 462 -16.78 -28.33 -2.72
N ALA A 463 -17.57 -27.49 -2.06
CA ALA A 463 -17.09 -26.53 -1.06
C ALA A 463 -17.90 -26.56 0.23
N THR A 464 -17.33 -26.02 1.32
CA THR A 464 -18.11 -25.68 2.51
C THR A 464 -18.77 -24.31 2.35
N ASN A 465 -19.84 -24.04 3.09
CA ASN A 465 -20.51 -22.73 3.08
C ASN A 465 -19.55 -21.60 3.49
N SER A 466 -18.67 -21.86 4.47
CA SER A 466 -17.62 -20.94 4.88
C SER A 466 -16.66 -20.62 3.74
N ALA A 467 -16.20 -21.61 2.98
CA ALA A 467 -15.26 -21.39 1.89
C ALA A 467 -15.87 -20.53 0.78
N ARG A 468 -17.15 -20.75 0.44
CA ARG A 468 -17.90 -19.91 -0.51
C ARG A 468 -18.05 -18.48 -0.02
N ARG A 469 -18.45 -18.29 1.25
CA ARG A 469 -18.58 -16.96 1.87
C ARG A 469 -17.24 -16.22 1.96
N ILE A 470 -16.14 -16.92 2.25
CA ILE A 470 -14.79 -16.33 2.27
C ILE A 470 -14.35 -15.90 0.88
N ARG A 471 -14.60 -16.71 -0.15
CA ARG A 471 -14.35 -16.31 -1.55
C ARG A 471 -15.12 -15.04 -1.90
N ALA A 472 -16.42 -15.00 -1.63
CA ALA A 472 -17.26 -13.83 -1.86
C ALA A 472 -16.79 -12.58 -1.08
N LEU A 473 -16.31 -12.76 0.16
CA LEU A 473 -15.71 -11.67 0.94
C LEU A 473 -14.43 -11.15 0.27
N VAL A 474 -13.58 -12.03 -0.26
CA VAL A 474 -12.36 -11.62 -0.98
C VAL A 474 -12.69 -10.92 -2.30
N ASP A 475 -13.70 -11.38 -3.03
CA ASP A 475 -14.20 -10.69 -4.24
C ASP A 475 -14.70 -9.29 -3.88
N GLN A 476 -15.48 -9.15 -2.80
CA GLN A 476 -15.96 -7.86 -2.29
C GLN A 476 -14.81 -6.91 -1.90
N ILE A 477 -13.73 -7.44 -1.30
CA ILE A 477 -12.55 -6.64 -0.97
C ILE A 477 -11.88 -6.17 -2.27
N THR A 478 -11.74 -7.05 -3.26
CA THR A 478 -11.14 -6.74 -4.57
C THR A 478 -11.88 -5.62 -5.28
N ASP A 479 -13.22 -5.67 -5.30
CA ASP A 479 -14.07 -4.63 -5.89
C ASP A 479 -13.86 -3.24 -5.24
N ARG A 480 -13.49 -3.20 -3.95
CA ARG A 480 -13.29 -1.95 -3.21
C ARG A 480 -11.98 -1.24 -3.55
N PHE A 481 -10.88 -1.98 -3.74
CA PHE A 481 -9.57 -1.38 -3.97
C PHE A 481 -9.13 -1.39 -5.44
N SER A 482 -9.75 -2.20 -6.31
CA SER A 482 -9.53 -2.18 -7.75
C SER A 482 -9.65 -0.78 -8.39
N PRO A 483 -10.68 0.05 -8.08
CA PRO A 483 -10.83 1.37 -8.70
C PRO A 483 -9.84 2.43 -8.21
N LEU A 484 -9.02 2.17 -7.19
CA LEU A 484 -8.06 3.16 -6.66
C LEU A 484 -7.05 3.55 -7.73
N PRO A 485 -6.68 4.84 -7.89
CA PRO A 485 -5.77 5.27 -8.95
C PRO A 485 -4.31 4.89 -8.71
N SER A 486 -3.87 4.85 -7.45
CA SER A 486 -2.46 4.64 -7.09
C SER A 486 -2.14 3.15 -6.88
N PRO A 487 -1.09 2.60 -7.54
CA PRO A 487 -0.67 1.21 -7.34
C PRO A 487 -0.16 0.95 -5.92
N HIS A 488 0.38 1.98 -5.27
CA HIS A 488 0.81 1.91 -3.87
C HIS A 488 -0.37 1.65 -2.93
N GLU A 489 -1.50 2.33 -3.13
CA GLU A 489 -2.70 2.15 -2.32
C GLU A 489 -3.31 0.77 -2.54
N ARG A 490 -3.42 0.32 -3.80
CA ARG A 490 -3.87 -1.05 -4.14
C ARG A 490 -3.01 -2.12 -3.47
N THR A 491 -1.69 -1.95 -3.49
CA THR A 491 -0.74 -2.86 -2.85
C THR A 491 -0.91 -2.87 -1.32
N GLN A 492 -1.16 -1.71 -0.71
CA GLN A 492 -1.43 -1.65 0.74
C GLN A 492 -2.72 -2.37 1.13
N PHE A 493 -3.77 -2.29 0.32
CA PHE A 493 -5.02 -3.05 0.52
C PHE A 493 -4.80 -4.56 0.39
N LEU A 494 -4.11 -4.99 -0.67
CA LEU A 494 -3.75 -6.39 -0.88
C LEU A 494 -3.00 -6.97 0.34
N ILE A 495 -1.95 -6.29 0.79
CA ILE A 495 -1.10 -6.76 1.90
C ILE A 495 -1.79 -6.67 3.26
N SER A 496 -2.53 -5.59 3.51
CA SER A 496 -3.05 -5.29 4.86
C SER A 496 -4.44 -5.84 5.13
N VAL A 497 -5.22 -6.13 4.09
CA VAL A 497 -6.63 -6.55 4.19
C VAL A 497 -6.84 -7.92 3.51
N GLN A 498 -6.55 -8.06 2.21
CA GLN A 498 -6.92 -9.27 1.46
C GLN A 498 -6.11 -10.52 1.86
N LEU A 499 -4.77 -10.44 1.84
CA LEU A 499 -3.91 -11.58 2.19
C LEU A 499 -4.09 -12.06 3.65
N PRO A 500 -4.24 -11.17 4.65
CA PRO A 500 -4.51 -11.58 6.02
C PRO A 500 -5.78 -12.41 6.19
N VAL A 501 -6.87 -12.12 5.47
CA VAL A 501 -8.12 -12.91 5.55
C VAL A 501 -7.91 -14.34 5.08
N LEU A 502 -7.21 -14.51 3.96
CA LEU A 502 -6.85 -15.82 3.43
C LEU A 502 -5.96 -16.57 4.43
N GLU A 503 -4.98 -15.89 5.03
CA GLU A 503 -4.11 -16.51 6.04
C GLU A 503 -4.87 -16.88 7.33
N LEU A 504 -5.80 -16.05 7.80
CA LEU A 504 -6.65 -16.35 8.96
C LEU A 504 -7.51 -17.59 8.71
N TYR A 505 -8.12 -17.69 7.53
CA TYR A 505 -8.92 -18.86 7.17
C TYR A 505 -8.06 -20.14 7.07
N ARG A 506 -6.88 -20.04 6.46
CA ARG A 506 -5.90 -21.15 6.41
C ARG A 506 -5.48 -21.60 7.81
N ALA A 507 -5.13 -20.65 8.69
CA ALA A 507 -4.75 -20.93 10.07
C ALA A 507 -5.89 -21.61 10.85
N ARG A 508 -7.14 -21.22 10.59
CA ARG A 508 -8.32 -21.87 11.17
C ARG A 508 -8.46 -23.33 10.72
N ILE A 509 -8.25 -23.62 9.44
CA ILE A 509 -8.27 -24.99 8.90
C ILE A 509 -7.15 -25.83 9.54
N ILE A 510 -5.94 -25.27 9.63
CA ILE A 510 -4.80 -25.95 10.27
C ILE A 510 -5.08 -26.25 11.73
N SER A 511 -5.59 -25.28 12.48
CA SER A 511 -5.96 -25.48 13.89
C SER A 511 -7.01 -26.58 14.05
N ALA A 512 -7.95 -26.71 13.12
CA ALA A 512 -8.92 -27.80 13.12
C ALA A 512 -8.25 -29.17 12.85
N LEU A 513 -7.27 -29.23 11.94
CA LEU A 513 -6.48 -30.44 11.68
C LEU A 513 -5.60 -30.80 12.89
N ASP A 514 -4.93 -29.84 13.51
CA ASP A 514 -4.10 -30.04 14.71
C ASP A 514 -4.93 -30.57 15.89
N ALA A 515 -6.13 -29.99 16.09
CA ALA A 515 -7.06 -30.45 17.12
C ALA A 515 -7.52 -31.89 16.87
N PHE A 516 -7.80 -32.24 15.61
CA PHE A 516 -8.15 -33.61 15.24
C PHE A 516 -6.99 -34.58 15.52
N GLU A 517 -5.76 -34.20 15.15
CA GLU A 517 -4.55 -35.01 15.33
C GLU A 517 -4.25 -35.26 16.81
N SER A 518 -4.31 -34.20 17.64
CA SER A 518 -4.09 -34.27 19.09
C SER A 518 -5.06 -35.25 19.76
N VAL A 519 -6.35 -35.16 19.44
CA VAL A 519 -7.38 -36.02 20.00
C VAL A 519 -7.20 -37.46 19.50
N SER A 520 -6.88 -37.66 18.22
CA SER A 520 -6.67 -38.99 17.62
C SER A 520 -5.46 -39.72 18.22
N PHE A 521 -4.33 -39.04 18.45
CA PHE A 521 -3.15 -39.65 19.07
C PHE A 521 -3.30 -39.93 20.57
N ALA A 522 -4.02 -39.08 21.30
CA ALA A 522 -4.30 -39.33 22.72
C ALA A 522 -4.97 -40.70 22.93
N PHE A 523 -5.84 -41.10 22.00
CA PHE A 523 -6.54 -42.38 22.06
C PHE A 523 -5.72 -43.59 21.61
N VAL A 524 -4.75 -43.43 20.71
CA VAL A 524 -3.84 -44.52 20.33
C VAL A 524 -2.88 -44.89 21.47
N ARG A 525 -2.60 -43.96 22.40
CA ARG A 525 -1.66 -44.16 23.52
C ARG A 525 -2.33 -44.36 24.89
N SER A 526 -3.62 -44.08 25.05
CA SER A 526 -4.33 -44.26 26.31
C SER A 526 -4.70 -45.73 26.57
N VAL A 527 -4.23 -46.28 27.69
CA VAL A 527 -4.63 -47.58 28.23
C VAL A 527 -6.15 -47.58 28.51
N PRO A 528 -6.91 -48.65 28.20
CA PRO A 528 -8.34 -48.71 28.49
C PRO A 528 -8.63 -48.44 29.97
N GLY A 529 -9.42 -47.40 30.27
CA GLY A 529 -9.95 -47.13 31.61
C GLY A 529 -9.53 -45.81 32.27
N ALA A 530 -8.66 -45.01 31.65
CA ALA A 530 -8.27 -43.71 32.21
C ALA A 530 -8.36 -42.63 31.12
N LEU A 531 -9.31 -41.71 31.26
CA LEU A 531 -9.20 -40.26 30.98
C LEU A 531 -10.60 -39.63 30.87
N SER A 532 -11.03 -38.97 31.95
CA SER A 532 -11.99 -37.87 31.89
C SER A 532 -11.17 -36.58 31.79
N ILE A 533 -11.24 -35.88 30.67
CA ILE A 533 -10.54 -34.59 30.48
C ILE A 533 -11.47 -33.48 30.94
N THR A 534 -11.13 -32.81 32.04
CA THR A 534 -11.76 -31.54 32.45
C THR A 534 -11.05 -30.37 31.79
N LEU A 535 -11.77 -29.61 30.96
CA LEU A 535 -11.34 -28.29 30.48
C LEU A 535 -11.48 -27.25 31.61
N PRO A 536 -10.58 -26.25 31.74
CA PRO A 536 -10.72 -25.21 32.74
C PRO A 536 -11.80 -24.19 32.28
N GLY A 537 -12.90 -24.07 33.02
CA GLY A 537 -13.79 -22.90 32.92
C GLY A 537 -15.32 -23.12 32.89
N HIS A 538 -15.86 -24.32 33.04
CA HIS A 538 -17.32 -24.53 33.18
C HIS A 538 -17.64 -25.65 34.19
N ASP A 539 -18.31 -25.29 35.29
CA ASP A 539 -18.83 -26.21 36.33
C ASP A 539 -20.09 -26.97 35.90
N THR A 540 -20.20 -27.31 34.62
CA THR A 540 -21.28 -28.14 34.07
C THR A 540 -20.68 -29.25 33.21
N THR A 541 -20.61 -30.46 33.75
CA THR A 541 -20.08 -31.65 33.06
C THR A 541 -21.12 -32.23 32.10
N VAL A 542 -21.18 -31.69 30.88
CA VAL A 542 -21.76 -32.41 29.74
C VAL A 542 -20.65 -33.27 29.15
N SER A 543 -20.68 -34.58 29.41
CA SER A 543 -19.75 -35.55 28.80
C SER A 543 -20.14 -35.78 27.35
N VAL A 544 -19.69 -34.91 26.44
CA VAL A 544 -19.72 -35.24 25.01
C VAL A 544 -18.65 -36.32 24.79
N ASP A 545 -19.05 -37.50 24.33
CA ASP A 545 -18.13 -38.59 23.98
C ASP A 545 -17.23 -38.15 22.81
N THR A 546 -16.11 -37.50 23.13
CA THR A 546 -15.12 -36.99 22.17
C THR A 546 -14.55 -38.10 21.28
N ARG A 547 -14.61 -39.37 21.74
CA ARG A 547 -14.29 -40.57 20.96
C ARG A 547 -15.20 -40.75 19.75
N SER A 548 -16.49 -40.40 19.83
CA SER A 548 -17.42 -40.49 18.69
C SER A 548 -17.11 -39.46 17.60
N LEU A 549 -16.57 -38.31 17.99
CA LEU A 549 -16.29 -37.19 17.07
C LEU A 549 -15.01 -37.41 16.22
N THR A 550 -14.13 -38.33 16.62
CA THR A 550 -12.88 -38.64 15.91
C THR A 550 -12.78 -40.10 15.48
N SER A 551 -13.87 -40.86 15.51
CA SER A 551 -13.90 -42.24 15.03
C SER A 551 -15.01 -42.47 14.02
N GLY A 552 -14.80 -43.43 13.13
CA GLY A 552 -15.74 -43.79 12.07
C GLY A 552 -15.95 -42.66 11.07
N VAL A 553 -17.09 -42.72 10.38
CA VAL A 553 -17.40 -41.84 9.24
C VAL A 553 -17.43 -40.36 9.64
N GLU A 554 -17.79 -40.04 10.89
CA GLU A 554 -17.80 -38.66 11.38
C GLU A 554 -16.40 -38.05 11.49
N GLY A 555 -15.38 -38.85 11.85
CA GLY A 555 -13.99 -38.39 11.87
C GLY A 555 -13.51 -38.03 10.46
N VAL A 556 -13.78 -38.91 9.50
CA VAL A 556 -13.48 -38.69 8.07
C VAL A 556 -14.25 -37.50 7.51
N GLN A 557 -15.51 -37.29 7.93
CA GLN A 557 -16.30 -36.13 7.54
C GLN A 557 -15.64 -34.81 7.95
N ARG A 558 -15.04 -34.71 9.14
CA ARG A 558 -14.34 -33.49 9.60
C ARG A 558 -13.09 -33.23 8.76
N LEU A 559 -12.30 -34.26 8.46
CA LEU A 559 -11.14 -34.16 7.58
C LEU A 559 -11.54 -33.78 6.15
N CYS A 560 -12.62 -34.35 5.63
CA CYS A 560 -13.16 -34.00 4.32
C CYS A 560 -13.64 -32.54 4.26
N LYS A 561 -14.28 -32.02 5.32
CA LYS A 561 -14.66 -30.59 5.40
C LYS A 561 -13.43 -29.68 5.33
N ALA A 562 -12.37 -30.00 6.07
CA ALA A 562 -11.11 -29.28 6.01
C ALA A 562 -10.47 -29.35 4.61
N LEU A 563 -10.41 -30.55 4.02
CA LEU A 563 -9.91 -30.79 2.66
C LEU A 563 -10.66 -29.96 1.63
N LEU A 564 -11.99 -30.09 1.55
CA LEU A 564 -12.83 -29.35 0.60
C LEU A 564 -12.69 -27.83 0.77
N SER A 565 -12.64 -27.35 2.01
CA SER A 565 -12.46 -25.93 2.28
C SER A 565 -11.11 -25.38 1.79
N ALA A 566 -10.03 -26.16 1.93
CA ALA A 566 -8.70 -25.78 1.48
C ALA A 566 -8.57 -25.88 -0.06
N THR A 567 -9.10 -26.96 -0.65
CA THR A 567 -9.09 -27.16 -2.10
C THR A 567 -9.90 -26.10 -2.83
N TYR A 568 -11.05 -25.69 -2.30
CA TYR A 568 -11.87 -24.65 -2.91
C TYR A 568 -11.17 -23.29 -2.94
N ILE A 569 -10.52 -22.88 -1.84
CA ILE A 569 -9.75 -21.62 -1.81
C ILE A 569 -8.50 -21.74 -2.68
N HIS A 570 -7.83 -22.89 -2.74
CA HIS A 570 -6.72 -23.11 -3.67
C HIS A 570 -7.15 -22.90 -5.12
N ALA A 571 -8.26 -23.52 -5.55
CA ALA A 571 -8.80 -23.33 -6.89
C ALA A 571 -9.24 -21.88 -7.15
N SER A 572 -9.76 -21.20 -6.13
CA SER A 572 -10.11 -19.77 -6.23
C SER A 572 -8.87 -18.89 -6.41
N LEU A 573 -7.77 -19.20 -5.72
CA LEU A 573 -6.48 -18.51 -5.90
C LEU A 573 -5.96 -18.71 -7.32
N GLU A 574 -6.04 -19.93 -7.88
CA GLU A 574 -5.68 -20.19 -9.27
C GLU A 574 -6.54 -19.40 -10.27
N ALA A 575 -7.82 -19.20 -9.98
CA ALA A 575 -8.68 -18.37 -10.83
C ALA A 575 -8.31 -16.88 -10.74
N TRP A 576 -8.05 -16.35 -9.53
CA TRP A 576 -7.69 -14.95 -9.33
C TRP A 576 -6.33 -14.59 -9.93
N THR A 577 -5.39 -15.52 -10.06
CA THR A 577 -4.09 -15.24 -10.71
C THR A 577 -4.22 -15.01 -12.21
N GLU A 578 -5.27 -15.53 -12.85
CA GLU A 578 -5.55 -15.31 -14.27
C GLU A 578 -6.27 -13.98 -14.56
N GLU A 579 -6.76 -13.28 -13.52
CA GLU A 579 -7.44 -12.01 -13.69
C GLU A 579 -6.46 -10.87 -14.06
N VAL A 580 -6.85 -10.08 -15.07
CA VAL A 580 -6.05 -8.98 -15.62
C VAL A 580 -5.60 -7.99 -14.53
N PHE A 581 -6.49 -7.70 -13.59
CA PHE A 581 -6.22 -6.78 -12.50
C PHE A 581 -5.02 -7.21 -11.64
N PHE A 582 -4.98 -8.47 -11.19
CA PHE A 582 -3.88 -8.97 -10.34
C PHE A 582 -2.57 -9.11 -11.13
N LEU A 583 -2.65 -9.41 -12.43
CA LEU A 583 -1.49 -9.42 -13.32
C LEU A 583 -0.89 -8.02 -13.49
N GLU A 584 -1.72 -7.01 -13.71
CA GLU A 584 -1.28 -5.60 -13.80
C GLU A 584 -0.70 -5.12 -12.46
N LEU A 585 -1.40 -5.38 -11.35
CA LEU A 585 -0.94 -5.00 -10.01
C LEU A 585 0.41 -5.64 -9.68
N TRP A 586 0.61 -6.92 -10.02
CA TRP A 586 1.89 -7.58 -9.80
C TRP A 586 3.00 -6.98 -10.66
N GLN A 587 2.74 -6.65 -11.92
CA GLN A 587 3.70 -5.95 -12.77
C GLN A 587 4.06 -4.57 -12.21
N ASP A 588 3.10 -3.82 -11.69
CA ASP A 588 3.32 -2.51 -11.08
C ASP A 588 4.19 -2.62 -9.81
N ILE A 589 3.94 -3.62 -8.96
CA ILE A 589 4.77 -3.92 -7.77
C ILE A 589 6.21 -4.25 -8.19
N LEU A 590 6.40 -5.01 -9.27
CA LEU A 590 7.73 -5.38 -9.75
C LEU A 590 8.49 -4.20 -10.40
N ARG A 591 7.78 -3.24 -11.00
CA ARG A 591 8.37 -2.05 -11.63
C ARG A 591 8.85 -1.02 -10.61
N ASP A 592 8.11 -0.83 -9.52
CA ASP A 592 8.44 0.17 -8.50
C ASP A 592 9.37 -0.42 -7.40
N PRO A 593 10.59 0.11 -7.20
CA PRO A 593 11.52 -0.39 -6.19
C PRO A 593 11.03 -0.21 -4.74
N LEU A 594 10.15 0.76 -4.46
CA LEU A 594 9.60 0.96 -3.13
C LEU A 594 8.53 -0.09 -2.81
N LEU A 595 7.63 -0.35 -3.76
CA LEU A 595 6.62 -1.41 -3.63
C LEU A 595 7.27 -2.77 -3.56
N LYS A 596 8.34 -3.00 -4.31
CA LYS A 596 9.14 -4.23 -4.24
C LYS A 596 9.70 -4.47 -2.83
N LYS A 597 10.30 -3.45 -2.19
CA LYS A 597 10.79 -3.58 -0.81
C LYS A 597 9.67 -3.86 0.19
N GLN A 598 8.51 -3.24 -0.01
CA GLN A 598 7.34 -3.50 0.83
C GLN A 598 6.81 -4.92 0.65
N ALA A 599 6.78 -5.42 -0.59
CA ALA A 599 6.40 -6.79 -0.91
C ALA A 599 7.39 -7.82 -0.32
N GLU A 600 8.70 -7.54 -0.38
CA GLU A 600 9.76 -8.35 0.25
C GLU A 600 9.60 -8.43 1.79
N GLY A 601 9.02 -7.41 2.41
CA GLY A 601 8.68 -7.40 3.84
C GLY A 601 7.47 -8.27 4.20
N CYS A 602 6.67 -8.70 3.22
CA CYS A 602 5.48 -9.50 3.43
C CYS A 602 5.74 -10.99 3.16
N ALA A 603 5.74 -11.81 4.21
CA ALA A 603 5.94 -13.25 4.09
C ALA A 603 4.83 -13.99 3.31
N LEU A 604 3.71 -13.34 2.98
CA LEU A 604 2.60 -13.93 2.22
C LEU A 604 2.76 -13.74 0.70
N LEU A 605 3.70 -12.90 0.27
CA LEU A 605 4.01 -12.66 -1.13
C LEU A 605 5.26 -13.46 -1.57
N PRO A 606 5.41 -13.78 -2.86
CA PRO A 606 6.59 -14.45 -3.36
C PRO A 606 7.85 -13.57 -3.22
N ASN A 607 8.96 -14.17 -2.78
CA ASN A 607 10.24 -13.48 -2.74
C ASN A 607 10.70 -13.09 -4.16
N ALA A 608 10.79 -11.79 -4.43
CA ALA A 608 11.18 -11.21 -5.72
C ALA A 608 12.71 -11.23 -5.96
N HIS A 609 13.41 -12.26 -5.48
CA HIS A 609 14.84 -12.45 -5.73
C HIS A 609 15.08 -12.82 -7.20
N PHE A 610 15.96 -12.05 -7.84
CA PHE A 610 16.33 -12.16 -9.24
C PHE A 610 16.89 -13.56 -9.58
N SER A 611 16.03 -14.37 -10.18
CA SER A 611 16.41 -15.49 -11.04
C SER A 611 15.53 -15.41 -12.29
N SER A 612 15.96 -16.03 -13.39
CA SER A 612 15.29 -15.95 -14.70
C SER A 612 13.82 -16.45 -14.73
N ASP A 613 13.33 -17.03 -13.62
CA ASP A 613 11.98 -17.57 -13.46
C ASP A 613 10.92 -16.55 -12.98
N VAL A 614 11.29 -15.30 -12.69
CA VAL A 614 10.35 -14.29 -12.15
C VAL A 614 9.23 -13.92 -13.13
N ALA A 615 9.44 -14.13 -14.44
CA ALA A 615 8.43 -13.82 -15.46
C ALA A 615 7.15 -14.68 -15.36
N HIS A 616 7.20 -15.81 -14.64
CA HIS A 616 6.06 -16.71 -14.48
C HIS A 616 5.48 -16.73 -13.07
N LYS A 617 6.03 -15.97 -12.13
CA LYS A 617 5.48 -15.94 -10.77
C LYS A 617 4.32 -14.98 -10.66
N THR A 618 3.25 -15.42 -10.01
CA THR A 618 2.03 -14.63 -9.79
C THR A 618 1.95 -14.13 -8.34
N VAL A 619 1.11 -13.12 -8.09
CA VAL A 619 0.98 -12.49 -6.77
C VAL A 619 0.55 -13.47 -5.66
N PHE A 620 -0.15 -14.56 -6.00
CA PHE A 620 -0.69 -15.52 -5.04
C PHE A 620 0.11 -16.83 -4.93
N ASP A 621 1.24 -17.00 -5.63
CA ASP A 621 2.00 -18.28 -5.66
C ASP A 621 2.36 -18.83 -4.28
N GLU A 622 2.83 -17.97 -3.37
CA GLU A 622 3.19 -18.37 -2.01
C GLU A 622 1.96 -18.84 -1.22
N MET A 623 0.81 -18.18 -1.40
CA MET A 623 -0.45 -18.59 -0.78
C MET A 623 -0.98 -19.90 -1.38
N MET A 624 -0.89 -20.08 -2.70
CA MET A 624 -1.24 -21.35 -3.36
C MET A 624 -0.40 -22.50 -2.79
N SER A 625 0.92 -22.34 -2.70
CA SER A 625 1.84 -23.32 -2.10
C SER A 625 1.47 -23.67 -0.65
N ARG A 626 1.09 -22.67 0.16
CA ARG A 626 0.66 -22.88 1.55
C ARG A 626 -0.66 -23.64 1.65
N TYR A 627 -1.64 -23.31 0.83
CA TYR A 627 -2.91 -24.03 0.79
C TYR A 627 -2.73 -25.46 0.25
N GLN A 628 -1.89 -25.65 -0.75
CA GLN A 628 -1.57 -26.99 -1.29
C GLN A 628 -0.98 -27.90 -0.21
N LYS A 629 -0.09 -27.40 0.65
CA LYS A 629 0.44 -28.16 1.80
C LYS A 629 -0.67 -28.57 2.78
N VAL A 630 -1.67 -27.72 3.00
CA VAL A 630 -2.84 -28.05 3.85
C VAL A 630 -3.71 -29.12 3.19
N VAL A 631 -3.94 -29.02 1.88
CA VAL A 631 -4.65 -30.03 1.09
C VAL A 631 -3.95 -31.38 1.22
N SER A 632 -2.64 -31.46 0.91
CA SER A 632 -1.89 -32.71 1.04
C SER A 632 -1.90 -33.27 2.46
N ARG A 633 -1.76 -32.42 3.48
CA ARG A 633 -1.85 -32.84 4.89
C ARG A 633 -3.22 -33.44 5.22
N ALA A 634 -4.31 -32.80 4.80
CA ALA A 634 -5.66 -33.29 5.04
C ALA A 634 -5.94 -34.62 4.32
N GLU A 635 -5.42 -34.79 3.10
CA GLU A 635 -5.45 -36.08 2.39
C GLU A 635 -4.70 -37.17 3.16
N ASP A 636 -3.47 -36.88 3.61
CA ASP A 636 -2.63 -37.82 4.36
C ASP A 636 -3.30 -38.27 5.66
N MET A 637 -3.87 -37.33 6.41
CA MET A 637 -4.62 -37.60 7.62
C MET A 637 -5.88 -38.43 7.34
N THR A 638 -6.56 -38.20 6.21
CA THR A 638 -7.73 -38.99 5.80
C THR A 638 -7.35 -40.43 5.52
N VAL A 639 -6.25 -40.66 4.78
CA VAL A 639 -5.72 -42.01 4.52
C VAL A 639 -5.30 -42.68 5.84
N GLN A 640 -4.59 -41.97 6.71
CA GLN A 640 -4.14 -42.50 7.99
C GLN A 640 -5.31 -42.87 8.91
N GLN A 641 -6.37 -42.07 8.95
CA GLN A 641 -7.55 -42.36 9.75
C GLN A 641 -8.27 -43.61 9.24
N VAL A 642 -8.58 -43.68 7.95
CA VAL A 642 -9.30 -44.82 7.36
C VAL A 642 -8.49 -46.11 7.53
N CYS A 643 -7.21 -46.09 7.16
CA CYS A 643 -6.35 -47.28 7.30
C CYS A 643 -6.14 -47.64 8.77
N GLY A 644 -5.88 -46.67 9.66
CA GLY A 644 -5.64 -46.92 11.07
C GLY A 644 -6.82 -47.58 11.80
N GLU A 645 -8.05 -47.16 11.50
CA GLU A 645 -9.24 -47.77 12.08
C GLU A 645 -9.47 -49.21 11.60
N ILE A 646 -9.26 -49.46 10.31
CA ILE A 646 -9.41 -50.80 9.72
C ILE A 646 -8.31 -51.73 10.23
N GLU A 647 -7.05 -51.28 10.25
CA GLU A 647 -5.90 -52.01 10.81
C GLU A 647 -6.13 -52.36 12.30
N ALA A 648 -6.71 -51.43 13.08
CA ALA A 648 -7.06 -51.68 14.48
C ALA A 648 -8.16 -52.75 14.62
N GLY A 649 -9.18 -52.70 13.77
CA GLY A 649 -10.23 -53.73 13.73
C GLY A 649 -9.72 -55.11 13.31
N LEU A 650 -8.74 -55.15 12.41
CA LEU A 650 -8.13 -56.39 11.93
C LEU A 650 -7.21 -57.08 12.94
N ARG A 651 -6.73 -56.37 13.96
CA ARG A 651 -5.89 -56.97 15.01
C ARG A 651 -6.57 -58.16 15.70
N ASN A 652 -7.87 -58.04 15.96
CA ASN A 652 -8.65 -59.13 16.57
C ASN A 652 -8.77 -60.32 15.62
N HIS A 653 -8.99 -60.05 14.33
CA HIS A 653 -9.03 -61.08 13.28
C HIS A 653 -7.70 -61.83 13.22
N PHE A 654 -6.56 -61.11 13.15
CA PHE A 654 -5.25 -61.74 13.06
C PHE A 654 -4.93 -62.60 14.29
N ASN A 655 -5.28 -62.14 15.50
CA ASN A 655 -5.06 -62.90 16.73
C ASN A 655 -5.88 -64.21 16.78
N VAL A 656 -7.14 -64.17 16.32
CA VAL A 656 -8.00 -65.36 16.26
C VAL A 656 -7.53 -66.33 15.18
N SER A 657 -7.17 -65.84 13.99
CA SER A 657 -6.66 -66.66 12.88
C SER A 657 -5.29 -67.32 13.16
N THR A 658 -4.53 -66.84 14.14
CA THR A 658 -3.28 -67.48 14.60
C THR A 658 -3.50 -68.52 15.71
N GLY A 659 -4.68 -68.56 16.34
CA GLY A 659 -4.97 -69.42 17.50
C GLY A 659 -5.90 -70.61 17.22
N SER A 660 -6.52 -70.69 16.04
CA SER A 660 -7.48 -71.74 15.71
C SER A 660 -6.79 -73.00 15.18
N THR A 661 -6.30 -73.87 16.07
CA THR A 661 -6.07 -75.27 15.74
C THR A 661 -7.38 -76.04 15.85
N ALA A 662 -7.83 -76.56 14.70
CA ALA A 662 -8.78 -77.66 14.53
C ALA A 662 -10.13 -77.59 15.28
N ASN A 663 -11.21 -77.37 14.52
CA ASN A 663 -12.38 -78.26 14.52
C ASN A 663 -13.14 -78.05 13.21
N ALA A 664 -12.99 -79.02 12.31
CA ALA A 664 -13.68 -79.06 11.03
C ALA A 664 -15.19 -79.29 11.24
N SER A 665 -16.00 -78.37 10.72
CA SER A 665 -17.36 -78.69 10.30
C SER A 665 -17.39 -78.62 8.78
N GLU A 666 -17.60 -79.78 8.15
CA GLU A 666 -17.95 -79.92 6.74
C GLU A 666 -19.30 -79.21 6.52
N ASP A 667 -19.28 -77.96 6.08
CA ASP A 667 -20.25 -77.38 5.13
C ASP A 667 -20.01 -75.87 4.96
N GLY A 668 -19.73 -75.47 3.72
CA GLY A 668 -19.71 -74.08 3.27
C GLY A 668 -18.44 -73.30 3.62
N ILE A 669 -18.02 -72.41 2.71
CA ILE A 669 -16.98 -71.40 2.93
C ILE A 669 -17.48 -70.45 4.03
N ALA A 670 -17.26 -70.81 5.29
CA ALA A 670 -17.70 -70.01 6.43
C ALA A 670 -16.73 -68.83 6.61
N LEU A 671 -17.07 -67.69 5.98
CA LEU A 671 -16.37 -66.42 6.18
C LEU A 671 -16.24 -66.09 7.68
N SER A 672 -15.04 -65.68 8.10
CA SER A 672 -14.76 -65.32 9.49
C SER A 672 -15.66 -64.18 9.97
N GLN A 673 -16.48 -64.42 11.00
CA GLN A 673 -17.37 -63.38 11.54
C GLN A 673 -16.60 -62.17 12.11
N THR A 674 -15.32 -62.34 12.43
CA THR A 674 -14.46 -61.25 12.92
C THR A 674 -14.02 -60.28 11.81
N LEU A 675 -14.19 -60.65 10.53
CA LEU A 675 -13.83 -59.83 9.37
C LEU A 675 -14.95 -58.88 8.92
N LEU A 676 -16.21 -59.20 9.26
CA LEU A 676 -17.39 -58.42 8.86
C LEU A 676 -17.35 -56.97 9.35
N GLY A 677 -16.85 -56.74 10.58
CA GLY A 677 -16.73 -55.40 11.17
C GLY A 677 -15.79 -54.47 10.37
N PRO A 678 -14.51 -54.85 10.18
CA PRO A 678 -13.57 -54.07 9.36
C PRO A 678 -14.03 -53.82 7.92
N ILE A 679 -14.66 -54.82 7.28
CA ILE A 679 -15.18 -54.71 5.91
C ILE A 679 -16.36 -53.73 5.84
N ALA A 680 -17.31 -53.83 6.77
CA ALA A 680 -18.43 -52.90 6.84
C ALA A 680 -17.94 -51.46 7.09
N LEU A 681 -16.91 -51.29 7.93
CA LEU A 681 -16.30 -50.00 8.19
C LEU A 681 -15.65 -49.41 6.93
N LEU A 682 -14.84 -50.20 6.20
CA LEU A 682 -14.25 -49.76 4.93
C LEU A 682 -15.34 -49.37 3.91
N SER A 683 -16.39 -50.19 3.78
CA SER A 683 -17.52 -49.90 2.90
C SER A 683 -18.19 -48.57 3.25
N SER A 684 -18.44 -48.32 4.54
CA SER A 684 -19.05 -47.08 5.01
C SER A 684 -18.19 -45.85 4.73
N HIS A 685 -16.87 -45.94 4.94
CA HIS A 685 -15.91 -44.88 4.64
C HIS A 685 -15.85 -44.59 3.13
N LEU A 686 -15.73 -45.62 2.29
CA LEU A 686 -15.68 -45.45 0.84
C LEU A 686 -17.00 -44.90 0.27
N ALA A 687 -18.14 -45.35 0.77
CA ALA A 687 -19.45 -44.83 0.38
C ALA A 687 -19.58 -43.34 0.75
N PHE A 688 -19.11 -42.94 1.93
CA PHE A 688 -19.10 -41.54 2.35
C PHE A 688 -18.15 -40.66 1.52
N LEU A 689 -16.91 -41.12 1.29
CA LEU A 689 -15.93 -40.43 0.46
C LEU A 689 -16.46 -40.24 -0.97
N ARG A 690 -17.14 -41.25 -1.52
CA ARG A 690 -17.79 -41.19 -2.84
C ARG A 690 -18.86 -40.11 -2.93
N LEU A 691 -19.68 -39.96 -1.89
CA LEU A 691 -20.75 -38.95 -1.87
C LEU A 691 -20.20 -37.53 -1.68
N THR A 692 -19.08 -37.41 -0.97
CA THR A 692 -18.57 -36.12 -0.48
C THR A 692 -17.51 -35.50 -1.38
N LEU A 693 -16.64 -36.30 -2.00
CA LEU A 693 -15.45 -35.79 -2.70
C LEU A 693 -15.59 -35.82 -4.23
N PRO A 694 -14.91 -34.90 -4.94
CA PRO A 694 -14.76 -34.96 -6.39
C PRO A 694 -14.07 -36.23 -6.86
N LEU A 695 -14.32 -36.65 -8.11
CA LEU A 695 -13.82 -37.90 -8.67
C LEU A 695 -12.28 -38.00 -8.65
N ILE A 696 -11.58 -36.91 -8.96
CA ILE A 696 -10.11 -36.88 -9.02
C ILE A 696 -9.52 -37.15 -7.64
N THR A 697 -9.98 -36.41 -6.62
CA THR A 697 -9.56 -36.56 -5.23
C THR A 697 -9.93 -37.95 -4.68
N LEU A 698 -11.15 -38.42 -4.95
CA LEU A 698 -11.60 -39.76 -4.56
C LEU A 698 -10.70 -40.85 -5.15
N THR A 699 -10.35 -40.76 -6.43
CA THR A 699 -9.50 -41.74 -7.12
C THR A 699 -8.11 -41.80 -6.49
N SER A 700 -7.52 -40.63 -6.19
CA SER A 700 -6.22 -40.53 -5.53
C SER A 700 -6.24 -41.14 -4.13
N LEU A 701 -7.21 -40.75 -3.30
CA LEU A 701 -7.36 -41.26 -1.94
C LEU A 701 -7.63 -42.76 -1.91
N TYR A 702 -8.53 -43.26 -2.77
CA TYR A 702 -8.82 -44.69 -2.86
C TYR A 702 -7.57 -45.51 -3.16
N ARG A 703 -6.77 -45.10 -4.16
CA ARG A 703 -5.54 -45.82 -4.52
C ARG A 703 -4.57 -45.91 -3.34
N ARG A 704 -4.42 -44.83 -2.58
CA ARG A 704 -3.55 -44.76 -1.41
C ARG A 704 -4.08 -45.61 -0.24
N ILE A 705 -5.38 -45.54 0.03
CA ILE A 705 -6.05 -46.35 1.08
C ILE A 705 -5.94 -47.84 0.75
N ALA A 706 -6.35 -48.22 -0.46
CA ALA A 706 -6.36 -49.60 -0.92
C ALA A 706 -4.94 -50.19 -0.97
N GLY A 707 -3.95 -49.43 -1.48
CA GLY A 707 -2.55 -49.88 -1.50
C GLY A 707 -1.96 -50.09 -0.11
N ARG A 708 -2.25 -49.19 0.84
CA ARG A 708 -1.78 -49.35 2.23
C ARG A 708 -2.44 -50.53 2.94
N LEU A 709 -3.74 -50.71 2.75
CA LEU A 709 -4.47 -51.85 3.33
C LEU A 709 -4.03 -53.17 2.70
N SER A 710 -3.85 -53.22 1.38
CA SER A 710 -3.42 -54.43 0.68
C SER A 710 -2.05 -54.89 1.16
N GLU A 711 -1.10 -53.96 1.32
CA GLU A 711 0.22 -54.26 1.88
C GLU A 711 0.16 -54.71 3.34
N HIS A 712 -0.61 -54.03 4.19
CA HIS A 712 -0.75 -54.41 5.60
C HIS A 712 -1.35 -55.81 5.76
N ILE A 713 -2.41 -56.10 5.01
CA ILE A 713 -3.09 -57.40 5.03
C ILE A 713 -2.16 -58.49 4.49
N LEU A 714 -1.49 -58.26 3.37
CA LEU A 714 -0.52 -59.21 2.79
C LEU A 714 0.57 -59.57 3.80
N GLN A 715 1.14 -58.55 4.45
CA GLN A 715 2.18 -58.74 5.44
C GLN A 715 1.67 -59.54 6.66
N ARG A 716 0.54 -59.15 7.25
CA ARG A 716 0.06 -59.72 8.51
C ARG A 716 -0.67 -61.06 8.36
N GLN A 717 -1.50 -61.22 7.34
CA GLN A 717 -2.29 -62.45 7.13
C GLN A 717 -1.54 -63.55 6.39
N ILE A 718 -0.60 -63.22 5.51
CA ILE A 718 0.05 -64.21 4.63
C ILE A 718 1.54 -64.32 4.95
N LEU A 719 2.27 -63.21 4.96
CA LEU A 719 3.74 -63.22 5.11
C LEU A 719 4.26 -63.28 6.56
N TYR A 720 3.45 -63.00 7.57
CA TYR A 720 3.83 -63.16 8.98
C TYR A 720 2.96 -64.16 9.73
N ARG A 721 1.93 -64.69 9.08
CA ARG A 721 1.28 -65.92 9.51
C ARG A 721 2.29 -67.06 9.31
N GLY A 722 2.35 -67.98 10.26
CA GLY A 722 3.20 -69.17 10.18
C GLY A 722 2.74 -70.09 9.05
N ASN A 723 2.90 -71.40 9.21
CA ASN A 723 2.37 -72.31 8.21
C ASN A 723 0.84 -72.32 8.19
N PHE A 724 0.26 -72.61 7.03
CA PHE A 724 -1.19 -72.69 6.83
C PHE A 724 -1.57 -73.95 6.04
N SER A 725 -2.71 -74.53 6.42
CA SER A 725 -3.29 -75.70 5.75
C SER A 725 -4.01 -75.34 4.46
N LYS A 726 -4.27 -76.34 3.59
CA LYS A 726 -5.04 -76.16 2.34
C LYS A 726 -6.40 -75.50 2.55
N HIS A 727 -7.16 -75.93 3.56
CA HIS A 727 -8.48 -75.36 3.85
C HIS A 727 -8.37 -73.89 4.27
N GLU A 728 -7.41 -73.55 5.12
CA GLU A 728 -7.15 -72.16 5.49
C GLU A 728 -6.65 -71.31 4.31
N GLY A 729 -5.97 -71.94 3.35
CA GLY A 729 -5.57 -71.25 2.14
C GLY A 729 -6.75 -70.89 1.24
N THR A 730 -7.71 -71.79 1.10
CA THR A 730 -8.96 -71.52 0.36
C THR A 730 -9.83 -70.45 1.02
N THR A 731 -9.87 -70.39 2.36
CA THR A 731 -10.60 -69.34 3.08
C THR A 731 -9.89 -67.99 2.96
N LEU A 732 -8.56 -67.95 3.07
CA LEU A 732 -7.77 -66.72 2.84
C LEU A 732 -7.95 -66.15 1.44
N GLN A 733 -8.02 -67.01 0.41
CA GLN A 733 -8.32 -66.58 -0.95
C GLN A 733 -9.68 -65.88 -1.02
N ALA A 734 -10.73 -66.49 -0.46
CA ALA A 734 -12.07 -65.91 -0.43
C ALA A 734 -12.11 -64.58 0.35
N GLU A 735 -11.37 -64.48 1.46
CA GLU A 735 -11.23 -63.23 2.23
C GLU A 735 -10.54 -62.12 1.42
N CYS A 736 -9.49 -62.44 0.65
CA CYS A 736 -8.80 -61.48 -0.21
C CYS A 736 -9.71 -60.94 -1.33
N GLU A 737 -10.53 -61.80 -1.94
CA GLU A 737 -11.49 -61.40 -2.97
C GLU A 737 -12.62 -60.54 -2.39
N LEU A 738 -13.07 -60.84 -1.17
CA LEU A 738 -14.13 -60.10 -0.49
C LEU A 738 -13.77 -58.62 -0.26
N TRP A 739 -12.51 -58.30 0.02
CA TRP A 739 -12.05 -56.89 0.14
C TRP A 739 -12.27 -56.10 -1.14
N VAL A 740 -11.96 -56.71 -2.29
CA VAL A 740 -12.08 -56.08 -3.60
C VAL A 740 -13.55 -55.96 -4.02
N GLU A 741 -14.36 -56.97 -3.74
CA GLU A 741 -15.81 -56.92 -3.98
C GLU A 741 -16.50 -55.85 -3.12
N THR A 742 -16.09 -55.71 -1.86
CA THR A 742 -16.58 -54.67 -0.97
C THR A 742 -16.22 -53.28 -1.50
N CYS A 743 -14.95 -53.08 -1.91
CA CYS A 743 -14.52 -51.81 -2.51
C CYS A 743 -15.29 -51.50 -3.79
N HIS A 744 -15.49 -52.51 -4.66
CA HIS A 744 -16.22 -52.35 -5.92
C HIS A 744 -17.68 -51.94 -5.68
N THR A 745 -18.33 -52.58 -4.72
CA THR A 745 -19.72 -52.31 -4.36
C THR A 745 -19.87 -50.93 -3.71
N ALA A 746 -19.00 -50.58 -2.77
CA ALA A 746 -19.04 -49.29 -2.07
C ALA A 746 -18.78 -48.09 -3.01
N LEU A 747 -17.92 -48.27 -4.01
CA LEU A 747 -17.61 -47.25 -5.02
C LEU A 747 -18.63 -47.20 -6.17
N ALA A 748 -19.53 -48.18 -6.27
CA ALA A 748 -20.63 -48.24 -7.25
C ALA A 748 -20.21 -47.93 -8.70
N GLY A 749 -19.00 -48.35 -9.11
CA GLY A 749 -18.49 -48.15 -10.47
C GLY A 749 -18.06 -46.71 -10.83
N VAL A 750 -18.05 -45.78 -9.87
CA VAL A 750 -17.77 -44.34 -10.11
C VAL A 750 -16.36 -44.08 -10.66
N LEU A 751 -15.37 -44.93 -10.38
CA LEU A 751 -13.96 -44.70 -10.74
C LEU A 751 -13.60 -44.84 -12.23
N GLY A 752 -14.54 -45.17 -13.11
CA GLY A 752 -14.30 -45.43 -14.54
C GLY A 752 -13.43 -46.68 -14.77
N GLY A 753 -13.52 -47.33 -15.94
CA GLY A 753 -12.67 -48.50 -16.25
C GLY A 753 -13.04 -49.81 -15.54
N GLY A 754 -14.24 -49.92 -14.95
CA GLY A 754 -14.80 -51.17 -14.42
C GLY A 754 -14.07 -51.76 -13.21
N ARG A 755 -14.24 -53.07 -12.97
CA ARG A 755 -13.64 -53.80 -11.83
C ARG A 755 -12.12 -53.67 -11.76
N LYS A 756 -11.45 -53.59 -12.92
CA LYS A 756 -9.98 -53.54 -13.03
C LYS A 756 -9.33 -52.35 -12.32
N ARG A 757 -9.94 -51.16 -12.35
CA ARG A 757 -9.39 -49.99 -11.62
C ARG A 757 -9.50 -50.14 -10.11
N VAL A 758 -10.56 -50.78 -9.64
CA VAL A 758 -10.75 -51.07 -8.21
C VAL A 758 -9.77 -52.15 -7.77
N GLU A 759 -9.53 -53.15 -8.63
CA GLU A 759 -8.64 -54.28 -8.38
C GLU A 759 -7.15 -53.92 -8.40
N SER A 760 -6.74 -52.94 -9.21
CA SER A 760 -5.33 -52.58 -9.44
C SER A 760 -4.48 -52.35 -8.16
N PRO A 761 -4.95 -51.72 -7.08
CA PRO A 761 -4.15 -51.58 -5.86
C PRO A 761 -4.07 -52.85 -4.98
N TRP A 762 -4.87 -53.87 -5.30
CA TRP A 762 -5.00 -55.13 -4.54
C TRP A 762 -4.35 -56.33 -5.22
N THR A 763 -3.82 -56.16 -6.43
CA THR A 763 -3.24 -57.20 -7.29
C THR A 763 -2.21 -58.08 -6.60
N LYS A 764 -1.26 -57.50 -5.84
CA LYS A 764 -0.30 -58.29 -5.04
C LYS A 764 -0.97 -59.17 -3.98
N LEU A 765 -1.97 -58.63 -3.28
CA LEU A 765 -2.70 -59.39 -2.26
C LEU A 765 -3.53 -60.50 -2.91
N LEU A 766 -4.19 -60.21 -4.03
CA LEU A 766 -4.97 -61.19 -4.78
C LEU A 766 -4.10 -62.31 -5.35
N GLN A 767 -2.94 -61.98 -5.90
CA GLN A 767 -1.99 -62.98 -6.37
C GLN A 767 -1.53 -63.87 -5.21
N ALA A 768 -1.16 -63.28 -4.07
CA ALA A 768 -0.80 -64.04 -2.88
C ALA A 768 -1.93 -64.94 -2.38
N GLY A 769 -3.16 -64.44 -2.33
CA GLY A 769 -4.35 -65.22 -1.95
C GLY A 769 -4.63 -66.39 -2.90
N ARG A 770 -4.56 -66.16 -4.22
CA ARG A 770 -4.75 -67.19 -5.25
C ARG A 770 -3.64 -68.24 -5.25
N LEU A 771 -2.39 -67.85 -4.93
CA LEU A 771 -1.27 -68.79 -4.76
C LEU A 771 -1.50 -69.70 -3.55
N VAL A 772 -1.91 -69.13 -2.42
CA VAL A 772 -2.16 -69.87 -1.18
C VAL A 772 -3.38 -70.81 -1.30
N GLY A 773 -4.43 -70.38 -1.99
CA GLY A 773 -5.67 -71.14 -2.20
C GLY A 773 -5.68 -72.06 -3.43
N ALA A 774 -4.58 -72.20 -4.16
CA ALA A 774 -4.54 -72.98 -5.40
C ALA A 774 -4.86 -74.47 -5.21
N ASP A 775 -5.74 -74.99 -6.08
CA ASP A 775 -6.11 -76.42 -6.17
C ASP A 775 -4.90 -77.31 -6.53
N GLU A 776 -4.97 -78.61 -6.25
CA GLU A 776 -3.85 -79.57 -6.40
C GLU A 776 -3.19 -79.52 -7.80
N SER A 777 -3.97 -79.43 -8.88
CA SER A 777 -3.42 -79.35 -10.24
C SER A 777 -2.73 -78.02 -10.56
N ALA A 778 -3.25 -76.92 -10.01
CA ALA A 778 -2.67 -75.58 -10.17
C ALA A 778 -1.42 -75.43 -9.30
N TRP A 779 -1.45 -75.99 -8.08
CA TRP A 779 -0.33 -75.98 -7.15
C TRP A 779 0.88 -76.74 -7.67
N ASP A 780 0.70 -77.93 -8.24
CA ASP A 780 1.80 -78.71 -8.81
C ASP A 780 2.45 -77.97 -9.99
N THR A 781 1.65 -77.28 -10.80
CA THR A 781 2.15 -76.47 -11.92
C THR A 781 2.94 -75.26 -11.42
N ILE A 782 2.42 -74.56 -10.40
CA ILE A 782 3.04 -73.38 -9.79
C ILE A 782 4.35 -73.75 -9.07
N THR A 783 4.38 -74.87 -8.34
CA THR A 783 5.57 -75.33 -7.61
C THR A 783 6.67 -75.83 -8.55
N GLN A 784 6.33 -76.58 -9.60
CA GLN A 784 7.28 -77.02 -10.63
C GLN A 784 7.88 -75.84 -11.39
N ALA A 785 7.06 -74.87 -11.80
CA ALA A 785 7.54 -73.66 -12.47
C ALA A 785 8.42 -72.79 -11.55
N THR A 786 8.04 -72.64 -10.29
CA THR A 786 8.75 -71.75 -9.34
C THR A 786 10.08 -72.34 -8.88
N PHE A 787 10.16 -73.63 -8.57
CA PHE A 787 11.39 -74.32 -8.13
C PHE A 787 12.17 -75.00 -9.28
N GLY A 788 11.64 -75.01 -10.50
CA GLY A 788 12.27 -75.57 -11.70
C GLY A 788 13.30 -74.65 -12.38
N MET A 789 13.77 -75.02 -13.56
CA MET A 789 14.79 -74.26 -14.33
C MET A 789 14.20 -73.34 -15.43
N GLU A 790 12.94 -72.94 -15.31
CA GLU A 790 12.29 -72.07 -16.31
C GLU A 790 12.86 -70.64 -16.31
N SER A 791 12.82 -70.00 -17.48
CA SER A 791 13.19 -68.60 -17.65
C SER A 791 12.21 -67.67 -16.91
N GLU A 792 12.64 -66.45 -16.56
CA GLU A 792 11.79 -65.51 -15.83
C GLU A 792 10.55 -65.10 -16.64
N GLU A 793 10.67 -64.95 -17.96
CA GLU A 793 9.56 -64.63 -18.87
C GLU A 793 8.54 -65.77 -18.99
N ASP A 794 9.00 -67.02 -18.99
CA ASP A 794 8.12 -68.19 -19.06
C ASP A 794 7.45 -68.44 -17.71
N TRP A 795 8.16 -68.20 -16.61
CA TRP A 795 7.61 -68.22 -15.26
C TRP A 795 6.49 -67.18 -15.08
N GLU A 796 6.68 -65.95 -15.56
CA GLU A 796 5.64 -64.91 -15.53
C GLU A 796 4.40 -65.29 -16.34
N LYS A 797 4.56 -65.95 -17.49
CA LYS A 797 3.42 -66.47 -18.28
C LYS A 797 2.68 -67.55 -17.52
N VAL A 798 3.38 -68.50 -16.89
CA VAL A 798 2.75 -69.54 -16.06
C VAL A 798 1.99 -68.91 -14.89
N MET A 799 2.53 -67.88 -14.25
CA MET A 799 1.84 -67.15 -13.17
C MET A 799 0.61 -66.39 -13.66
N MET A 800 0.69 -65.75 -14.83
CA MET A 800 -0.46 -65.10 -15.48
C MET A 800 -1.55 -66.10 -15.89
N GLU A 801 -1.18 -67.29 -16.38
CA GLU A 801 -2.14 -68.32 -16.78
C GLU A 801 -2.82 -69.00 -15.59
N THR A 802 -2.08 -69.23 -14.49
CA THR A 802 -2.58 -69.97 -13.32
C THR A 802 -3.29 -69.07 -12.30
N THR A 803 -2.80 -67.85 -12.06
CA THR A 803 -3.36 -66.95 -11.04
C THR A 803 -4.03 -65.72 -11.64
N GLY A 804 -3.92 -65.48 -12.95
CA GLY A 804 -4.47 -64.32 -13.64
C GLY A 804 -3.73 -63.01 -13.40
N LEU A 805 -2.67 -63.01 -12.58
CA LEU A 805 -1.90 -61.84 -12.13
C LEU A 805 -0.42 -62.21 -11.93
N ALA A 806 0.51 -61.33 -12.30
CA ALA A 806 1.95 -61.53 -12.09
C ALA A 806 2.63 -60.24 -11.62
N GLU A 807 2.47 -59.88 -10.35
CA GLU A 807 3.10 -58.71 -9.73
C GLU A 807 4.14 -59.03 -8.64
N MET A 808 4.07 -60.22 -8.04
CA MET A 808 5.06 -60.70 -7.08
C MET A 808 6.24 -61.32 -7.83
N GLY A 809 7.47 -61.03 -7.38
CA GLY A 809 8.67 -61.64 -7.93
C GLY A 809 8.81 -63.11 -7.55
N ARG A 810 9.57 -63.88 -8.35
CA ARG A 810 9.77 -65.32 -8.16
C ARG A 810 10.29 -65.71 -6.77
N GLU A 811 11.15 -64.88 -6.18
CA GLU A 811 11.65 -65.11 -4.82
C GLU A 811 10.54 -65.01 -3.76
N ASP A 812 9.66 -64.00 -3.86
CA ASP A 812 8.59 -63.81 -2.90
C ASP A 812 7.52 -64.89 -3.02
N VAL A 813 7.22 -65.32 -4.25
CA VAL A 813 6.36 -66.48 -4.51
C VAL A 813 6.98 -67.74 -3.91
N SER A 814 8.28 -67.98 -4.10
CA SER A 814 8.96 -69.15 -3.53
C SER A 814 8.90 -69.20 -1.99
N ARG A 815 9.02 -68.04 -1.32
CA ARG A 815 8.90 -67.91 0.14
C ARG A 815 7.49 -68.13 0.63
N LEU A 816 6.49 -67.77 -0.18
CA LEU A 816 5.08 -67.94 0.12
C LEU A 816 4.66 -69.40 -0.05
N LEU A 817 5.12 -70.08 -1.10
CA LEU A 817 4.83 -71.50 -1.34
C LEU A 817 5.33 -72.40 -0.20
N ARG A 818 6.56 -72.17 0.28
CA ARG A 818 7.19 -72.92 1.40
C ARG A 818 6.44 -72.87 2.74
N ARG A 819 5.39 -72.06 2.85
CA ARG A 819 4.59 -71.91 4.07
C ARG A 819 3.32 -72.73 4.08
N ARG A 820 2.91 -73.27 2.92
CA ARG A 820 1.83 -74.24 2.89
C ARG A 820 2.39 -75.58 3.36
N ASP A 821 1.67 -76.29 4.21
CA ASP A 821 2.14 -77.56 4.78
C ASP A 821 2.40 -78.66 3.71
N ASP A 822 1.87 -78.46 2.49
CA ASP A 822 1.99 -79.38 1.35
C ASP A 822 3.14 -79.03 0.36
N CYS A 823 4.10 -78.16 0.74
CA CYS A 823 5.17 -77.66 -0.14
C CYS A 823 6.53 -78.34 0.04
#